data_AF-A0A9D4LB52-F1
#
_entry.id   AF-A0A9D4LB52-F1
#
_cell.length_a   1.000
_cell.length_b   1.000
_cell.length_c   1.000
_cell.angle_alpha   90.00
_cell.angle_beta   90.00
_cell.angle_gamma   90.00
#
_symmetry.space_group_name_H-M   'P 1'
#
loop_
_entity.id
_entity.type
_entity.pdbx_description
1 polymer ?
#
loop_
_entity_poly.entity_id
_entity_poly.type
_entity_poly.pdbx_seq_one_letter_code
_entity_poly.pdbx_strand_id
1 'polypeptide(L)'
;MKSGELGKELQLHAERKAEIDGRNPHFSSVTNHGNQLIKTDHYASEEIKGMIQELAQTQAAPAGPDKAELADAWLASKEAFLTNEDLGDSLYSVEALLKNQDRFEGLMEQQVEPVQEVTTLGCQLETHQHYAEGEIKERQAAVEDRYARLVKSSKARRQKLGDSNKYQLFLRNIYEVSSWITEKLQIALDETYRDPTNLQAKIQKHQAFEAEVMANRNRVDAVNDMGQELTEEHHYQSDDITRRMKEVETSWEALIAASGEKRDKLKDAYEALQFNRILDDLLVWIDDVEHQLESEDHGKDLSSVKNLLKKHQLLEVDIHTHEEKVNDVEEAAQAFKEAKHFMNKELQARAKEVGDRYASLHEPASIRKDNLNEALAMYQFYRDVEDELSWIHDKKPIAESTDLGNSLTSVQNLMKKHQALEAEIVAHEPLIERVAHAAKKMVIGKHFASDDIERRLDELHTELQQLKEVSSMRRAKLQDALESQKFYTEVNEAEAWIKEKLPALTSPDLGKDEDSVGVLQKKLDALERDIENYENNIKELAALSKSLIDKGNLNAVNIKKQQETLEAKYKELKILTVERHKKLVETSRMFEFYRECEEVSAWIVDMVVIAGSEEYGQDLEHVEVSHRMGRTWNMLRLVTVGAGPGTR
;
A
#
# COMPACT_ATOMS: atom_id res chain seq x y z
N MET A 1 -89.83 -24.11 31.59
CA MET A 1 -91.29 -24.41 31.62
C MET A 1 -91.55 -25.66 30.77
N LYS A 2 -92.54 -26.47 31.17
CA LYS A 2 -92.90 -27.83 30.67
C LYS A 2 -92.21 -29.04 31.32
N SER A 3 -92.25 -29.09 32.65
CA SER A 3 -92.12 -30.34 33.44
C SER A 3 -93.39 -30.67 34.24
N GLY A 4 -94.50 -29.97 33.97
CA GLY A 4 -95.76 -30.05 34.74
C GLY A 4 -96.93 -30.72 34.04
N GLU A 5 -96.80 -31.12 32.77
CA GLU A 5 -97.88 -31.75 31.99
C GLU A 5 -97.78 -33.28 31.94
N LEU A 6 -96.59 -33.87 32.11
CA LEU A 6 -96.40 -35.33 32.08
C LEU A 6 -96.90 -36.07 33.34
N GLY A 7 -97.04 -35.38 34.48
CA GLY A 7 -97.44 -35.99 35.75
C GLY A 7 -98.96 -36.10 35.96
N LYS A 8 -99.77 -35.31 35.25
CA LYS A 8 -101.24 -35.29 35.41
C LYS A 8 -101.96 -36.35 34.55
N GLU A 9 -101.38 -36.78 33.43
CA GLU A 9 -101.98 -37.81 32.57
C GLU A 9 -101.76 -39.24 33.10
N LEU A 10 -100.66 -39.50 33.81
CA LEU A 10 -100.37 -40.81 34.42
C LEU A 10 -101.27 -41.14 35.61
N GLN A 11 -101.72 -40.12 36.38
CA GLN A 11 -102.56 -40.31 37.55
C GLN A 11 -104.04 -40.56 37.17
N LEU A 12 -104.53 -39.90 36.12
CA LEU A 12 -105.90 -40.08 35.61
C LEU A 12 -106.12 -41.46 34.96
N HIS A 13 -105.06 -42.05 34.41
CA HIS A 13 -105.09 -43.38 33.77
C HIS A 13 -105.07 -44.53 34.80
N ALA A 14 -104.44 -44.33 35.96
CA ALA A 14 -104.43 -45.30 37.06
C ALA A 14 -105.78 -45.38 37.79
N GLU A 15 -106.48 -44.25 37.96
CA GLU A 15 -107.78 -44.18 38.64
C GLU A 15 -108.92 -44.84 37.83
N ARG A 16 -108.92 -44.70 36.50
CA ARG A 16 -109.94 -45.32 35.62
C ARG A 16 -109.80 -46.83 35.48
N LYS A 17 -108.58 -47.37 35.65
CA LYS A 17 -108.31 -48.82 35.60
C LYS A 17 -108.78 -49.55 36.87
N ALA A 18 -108.69 -48.89 38.04
CA ALA A 18 -109.12 -49.45 39.32
C ALA A 18 -110.66 -49.49 39.50
N GLU A 19 -111.41 -48.61 38.83
CA GLU A 19 -112.89 -48.57 38.91
C GLU A 19 -113.57 -49.67 38.07
N ILE A 20 -112.91 -50.13 36.99
CA ILE A 20 -113.42 -51.17 36.09
C ILE A 20 -113.18 -52.58 36.66
N ASP A 21 -112.02 -52.82 37.28
CA ASP A 21 -111.70 -54.12 37.91
C ASP A 21 -112.51 -54.38 39.21
N GLY A 22 -113.03 -53.34 39.85
CA GLY A 22 -113.81 -53.42 41.09
C GLY A 22 -115.30 -53.82 40.94
N ARG A 23 -115.87 -53.82 39.73
CA ARG A 23 -117.31 -54.09 39.51
C ARG A 23 -117.64 -55.48 38.94
N ASN A 24 -116.63 -56.30 38.66
CA ASN A 24 -116.79 -57.65 38.08
C ASN A 24 -117.43 -58.72 39.03
N PRO A 25 -117.27 -58.67 40.37
CA PRO A 25 -117.88 -59.67 41.26
C PRO A 25 -119.42 -59.53 41.41
N HIS A 26 -120.00 -58.38 41.08
CA HIS A 26 -121.43 -58.10 41.28
C HIS A 26 -122.29 -58.68 40.14
N PHE A 27 -121.76 -58.73 38.91
CA PHE A 27 -122.44 -59.30 37.74
C PHE A 27 -122.54 -60.83 37.78
N SER A 28 -121.53 -61.50 38.33
CA SER A 28 -121.54 -62.96 38.53
C SER A 28 -122.52 -63.40 39.62
N SER A 29 -122.82 -62.54 40.59
CA SER A 29 -123.75 -62.83 41.69
C SER A 29 -125.23 -62.71 41.26
N VAL A 30 -125.56 -61.81 40.34
CA VAL A 30 -126.93 -61.62 39.82
C VAL A 30 -127.29 -62.72 38.80
N THR A 31 -126.32 -63.16 38.00
CA THR A 31 -126.50 -64.24 37.02
C THR A 31 -126.74 -65.60 37.69
N ASN A 32 -126.12 -65.86 38.84
CA ASN A 32 -126.38 -67.08 39.62
C ASN A 32 -127.71 -67.07 40.37
N HIS A 33 -128.23 -65.88 40.74
CA HIS A 33 -129.56 -65.75 41.35
C HIS A 33 -130.69 -65.96 40.33
N GLY A 34 -130.51 -65.50 39.09
CA GLY A 34 -131.43 -65.75 37.97
C GLY A 34 -131.56 -67.23 37.60
N ASN A 35 -130.45 -67.97 37.61
CA ASN A 35 -130.45 -69.42 37.34
C ASN A 35 -131.07 -70.25 38.49
N GLN A 36 -131.12 -69.72 39.72
CA GLN A 36 -131.79 -70.36 40.86
C GLN A 36 -133.32 -70.18 40.84
N LEU A 37 -133.81 -69.07 40.28
CA LEU A 37 -135.24 -68.79 40.14
C LEU A 37 -135.89 -69.58 38.97
N ILE A 38 -135.12 -70.05 37.99
CA ILE A 38 -135.58 -70.92 36.90
C ILE A 38 -135.88 -72.36 37.39
N LYS A 39 -135.30 -72.80 38.52
CA LYS A 39 -135.57 -74.13 39.10
C LYS A 39 -136.82 -74.21 39.98
N THR A 40 -137.50 -73.08 40.23
CA THR A 40 -138.57 -72.99 41.24
C THR A 40 -139.95 -72.59 40.69
N ASP A 41 -140.14 -72.70 39.36
CA ASP A 41 -141.44 -72.64 38.66
C ASP A 41 -142.36 -71.49 39.11
N HIS A 42 -141.84 -70.26 38.99
CA HIS A 42 -142.49 -69.04 39.47
C HIS A 42 -143.38 -68.37 38.40
N TYR A 43 -144.49 -67.81 38.85
CA TYR A 43 -145.68 -67.40 38.07
C TYR A 43 -145.52 -66.26 37.05
N ALA A 44 -144.32 -65.65 36.93
CA ALA A 44 -144.04 -64.53 36.01
C ALA A 44 -143.05 -64.90 34.89
N SER A 45 -143.03 -66.17 34.47
CA SER A 45 -142.05 -66.72 33.52
C SER A 45 -142.24 -66.28 32.05
N GLU A 46 -143.39 -65.76 31.65
CA GLU A 46 -143.63 -65.27 30.29
C GLU A 46 -143.32 -63.77 30.10
N GLU A 47 -143.33 -62.95 31.16
CA GLU A 47 -142.85 -61.55 31.10
C GLU A 47 -141.30 -61.47 31.12
N ILE A 48 -140.62 -62.53 31.56
CA ILE A 48 -139.15 -62.67 31.54
C ILE A 48 -138.63 -63.14 30.16
N LYS A 49 -139.46 -63.77 29.33
CA LYS A 49 -139.10 -64.08 27.93
C LYS A 49 -139.12 -62.85 27.01
N GLY A 50 -139.92 -61.83 27.32
CA GLY A 50 -139.96 -60.56 26.58
C GLY A 50 -138.74 -59.67 26.83
N MET A 51 -138.22 -59.61 28.06
CA MET A 51 -137.04 -58.80 28.39
C MET A 51 -135.69 -59.45 28.01
N ILE A 52 -135.68 -60.74 27.63
CA ILE A 52 -134.50 -61.45 27.10
C ILE A 52 -134.35 -61.24 25.58
N GLN A 53 -135.36 -60.72 24.88
CA GLN A 53 -135.30 -60.46 23.44
C GLN A 53 -134.89 -59.01 23.08
N GLU A 54 -134.97 -58.07 24.03
CA GLU A 54 -134.47 -56.67 23.88
C GLU A 54 -133.02 -56.48 24.36
N LEU A 55 -132.39 -57.48 25.01
CA LEU A 55 -130.96 -57.48 25.38
C LEU A 55 -130.05 -58.11 24.30
N ALA A 56 -130.60 -58.53 23.16
CA ALA A 56 -129.88 -59.15 22.04
C ALA A 56 -129.63 -58.21 20.84
N GLN A 57 -130.06 -56.93 20.90
CA GLN A 57 -129.87 -55.94 19.82
C GLN A 57 -128.92 -54.78 20.15
N THR A 58 -128.19 -54.83 21.27
CA THR A 58 -127.09 -53.91 21.58
C THR A 58 -125.81 -54.67 21.97
N GLN A 59 -125.31 -55.47 21.02
CA GLN A 59 -123.90 -55.86 20.95
C GLN A 59 -123.42 -55.64 19.50
N ALA A 60 -123.24 -54.36 19.16
CA ALA A 60 -122.33 -53.96 18.10
C ALA A 60 -121.11 -53.33 18.78
N ALA A 61 -119.94 -53.86 18.40
CA ALA A 61 -118.58 -53.48 18.78
C ALA A 61 -118.11 -53.96 20.17
N PRO A 62 -116.85 -54.45 20.26
CA PRO A 62 -115.73 -53.52 20.16
C PRO A 62 -114.64 -53.99 19.18
N ALA A 63 -114.22 -53.06 18.32
CA ALA A 63 -112.84 -53.05 17.84
C ALA A 63 -111.95 -52.72 19.06
N GLY A 64 -111.15 -53.69 19.51
CA GLY A 64 -109.89 -53.35 20.16
C GLY A 64 -108.99 -52.63 19.15
N PRO A 65 -107.99 -51.84 19.59
CA PRO A 65 -107.10 -51.15 18.65
C PRO A 65 -106.58 -52.16 17.63
N ASP A 66 -106.79 -51.85 16.35
CA ASP A 66 -106.32 -52.68 15.26
C ASP A 66 -104.81 -52.86 15.43
N LYS A 67 -104.29 -54.10 15.36
CA LYS A 67 -102.85 -54.35 15.55
C LYS A 67 -102.01 -53.55 14.55
N ALA A 68 -102.60 -53.18 13.41
CA ALA A 68 -102.05 -52.25 12.45
C ALA A 68 -101.85 -50.82 12.99
N GLU A 69 -102.75 -50.30 13.86
CA GLU A 69 -102.61 -48.98 14.47
C GLU A 69 -101.46 -48.91 15.49
N LEU A 70 -101.24 -49.98 16.24
CA LEU A 70 -100.11 -50.12 17.17
C LEU A 70 -98.77 -50.14 16.41
N ALA A 71 -98.70 -50.90 15.30
CA ALA A 71 -97.53 -50.90 14.42
C ALA A 71 -97.28 -49.52 13.78
N ASP A 72 -98.34 -48.82 13.36
CA ASP A 72 -98.22 -47.49 12.75
C ASP A 72 -97.81 -46.40 13.74
N ALA A 73 -98.33 -46.42 14.97
CA ALA A 73 -97.92 -45.50 16.03
C ALA A 73 -96.44 -45.71 16.41
N TRP A 74 -96.00 -46.97 16.44
CA TRP A 74 -94.59 -47.31 16.67
C TRP A 74 -93.70 -46.85 15.52
N LEU A 75 -94.07 -47.14 14.26
CA LEU A 75 -93.34 -46.68 13.07
C LEU A 75 -93.26 -45.16 13.01
N ALA A 76 -94.36 -44.44 13.28
CA ALA A 76 -94.37 -42.97 13.31
C ALA A 76 -93.42 -42.40 14.38
N SER A 77 -93.33 -43.03 15.56
CA SER A 77 -92.41 -42.63 16.63
C SER A 77 -90.95 -42.85 16.24
N LYS A 78 -90.62 -43.96 15.59
CA LYS A 78 -89.25 -44.25 15.11
C LYS A 78 -88.86 -43.37 13.91
N GLU A 79 -89.79 -43.08 13.01
CA GLU A 79 -89.60 -42.12 11.91
C GLU A 79 -89.31 -40.71 12.45
N ALA A 80 -90.03 -40.26 13.49
CA ALA A 80 -89.79 -38.96 14.14
C ALA A 80 -88.41 -38.84 14.80
N PHE A 81 -87.77 -39.94 15.19
CA PHE A 81 -86.37 -39.90 15.63
C PHE A 81 -85.42 -39.65 14.45
N LEU A 82 -85.70 -40.27 13.30
CA LEU A 82 -84.90 -40.17 12.07
C LEU A 82 -85.09 -38.86 11.30
N THR A 83 -86.13 -38.05 11.61
CA THR A 83 -86.28 -36.70 11.04
C THR A 83 -85.23 -35.71 11.51
N ASN A 84 -84.46 -36.05 12.56
CA ASN A 84 -83.33 -35.23 12.97
C ASN A 84 -82.17 -35.41 11.97
N GLU A 85 -81.87 -34.37 11.20
CA GLU A 85 -80.80 -34.35 10.20
C GLU A 85 -79.43 -33.88 10.76
N ASP A 86 -79.34 -33.64 12.07
CA ASP A 86 -78.09 -33.22 12.70
C ASP A 86 -77.00 -34.29 12.60
N LEU A 87 -75.85 -33.88 12.05
CA LEU A 87 -74.66 -34.69 11.84
C LEU A 87 -73.52 -34.36 12.80
N GLY A 88 -73.70 -33.38 13.71
CA GLY A 88 -72.70 -32.90 14.66
C GLY A 88 -71.63 -32.00 14.03
N ASP A 89 -71.09 -31.10 14.84
CA ASP A 89 -70.14 -30.04 14.43
C ASP A 89 -68.70 -30.26 14.94
N SER A 90 -68.50 -31.32 15.73
CA SER A 90 -67.24 -31.65 16.41
C SER A 90 -67.13 -33.14 16.63
N LEU A 91 -65.91 -33.69 16.67
CA LEU A 91 -65.68 -35.14 16.86
C LEU A 91 -66.47 -35.71 18.05
N TYR A 92 -66.48 -34.99 19.18
CA TYR A 92 -67.24 -35.35 20.38
C TYR A 92 -68.76 -35.40 20.13
N SER A 93 -69.32 -34.39 19.45
CA SER A 93 -70.75 -34.36 19.15
C SER A 93 -71.17 -35.49 18.19
N VAL A 94 -70.35 -35.78 17.17
CA VAL A 94 -70.63 -36.86 16.21
C VAL A 94 -70.52 -38.23 16.88
N GLU A 95 -69.52 -38.46 17.72
CA GLU A 95 -69.39 -39.71 18.50
C GLU A 95 -70.59 -39.92 19.44
N ALA A 96 -71.09 -38.85 20.06
CA ALA A 96 -72.30 -38.90 20.88
C ALA A 96 -73.55 -39.22 20.04
N LEU A 97 -73.68 -38.64 18.84
CA LEU A 97 -74.77 -38.92 17.90
C LEU A 97 -74.70 -40.36 17.35
N LEU A 98 -73.50 -40.87 17.03
CA LEU A 98 -73.29 -42.26 16.64
C LEU A 98 -73.69 -43.22 17.76
N LYS A 99 -73.28 -42.94 19.00
CA LYS A 99 -73.68 -43.74 20.17
C LYS A 99 -75.19 -43.69 20.41
N ASN A 100 -75.83 -42.55 20.16
CA ASN A 100 -77.28 -42.42 20.22
C ASN A 100 -77.97 -43.19 19.08
N GLN A 101 -77.39 -43.20 17.87
CA GLN A 101 -77.84 -43.99 16.74
C GLN A 101 -77.69 -45.51 17.00
N ASP A 102 -76.60 -45.96 17.62
CA ASP A 102 -76.40 -47.34 18.07
C ASP A 102 -77.47 -47.75 19.08
N ARG A 103 -77.75 -46.88 20.06
CA ARG A 103 -78.82 -47.10 21.04
C ARG A 103 -80.19 -47.15 20.37
N PHE A 104 -80.46 -46.27 19.41
CA PHE A 104 -81.71 -46.25 18.66
C PHE A 104 -81.90 -47.53 17.85
N GLU A 105 -80.87 -47.98 17.13
CA GLU A 105 -80.92 -49.22 16.34
C GLU A 105 -81.09 -50.45 17.23
N GLY A 106 -80.36 -50.53 18.34
CA GLY A 106 -80.55 -51.60 19.32
C GLY A 106 -81.97 -51.62 19.93
N LEU A 107 -82.54 -50.45 20.23
CA LEU A 107 -83.94 -50.36 20.70
C LEU A 107 -84.96 -50.66 19.60
N MET A 108 -84.65 -50.34 18.34
CA MET A 108 -85.51 -50.61 17.19
C MET A 108 -85.56 -52.12 16.90
N GLU A 109 -84.42 -52.81 16.96
CA GLU A 109 -84.33 -54.26 16.83
C GLU A 109 -85.03 -54.99 17.99
N GLN A 110 -84.88 -54.51 19.23
CA GLN A 110 -85.53 -55.11 20.40
C GLN A 110 -87.05 -54.91 20.43
N GLN A 111 -87.57 -53.85 19.81
CA GLN A 111 -89.00 -53.47 19.86
C GLN A 111 -89.74 -53.73 18.54
N VAL A 112 -89.24 -54.63 17.69
CA VAL A 112 -89.84 -54.95 16.37
C VAL A 112 -91.12 -55.80 16.47
N GLU A 113 -91.46 -56.28 17.67
CA GLU A 113 -92.61 -57.16 17.95
C GLU A 113 -93.94 -56.67 17.34
N PRO A 114 -94.34 -55.38 17.39
CA PRO A 114 -95.60 -54.92 16.79
C PRO A 114 -95.65 -55.07 15.26
N VAL A 115 -94.52 -54.95 14.57
CA VAL A 115 -94.43 -55.16 13.11
C VAL A 115 -94.44 -56.66 12.80
N GLN A 116 -93.73 -57.47 13.58
CA GLN A 116 -93.72 -58.93 13.45
C GLN A 116 -95.10 -59.54 13.72
N GLU A 117 -95.86 -59.00 14.68
CA GLU A 117 -97.22 -59.42 14.96
C GLU A 117 -98.17 -59.15 13.79
N VAL A 118 -98.09 -57.97 13.14
CA VAL A 118 -98.91 -57.64 11.96
C VAL A 118 -98.57 -58.55 10.78
N THR A 119 -97.28 -58.84 10.55
CA THR A 119 -96.84 -59.83 9.54
C THR A 119 -97.32 -61.25 9.87
N THR A 120 -97.25 -61.66 11.14
CA THR A 120 -97.68 -63.00 11.57
C THR A 120 -99.20 -63.16 11.48
N LEU A 121 -99.97 -62.15 11.87
CA LEU A 121 -101.43 -62.15 11.71
C LEU A 121 -101.84 -62.13 10.24
N GLY A 122 -101.16 -61.37 9.38
CA GLY A 122 -101.39 -61.38 7.94
C GLY A 122 -101.20 -62.78 7.35
N CYS A 123 -100.09 -63.45 7.65
CA CYS A 123 -99.82 -64.83 7.23
C CYS A 123 -100.85 -65.85 7.76
N GLN A 124 -101.29 -65.70 9.01
CA GLN A 124 -102.31 -66.58 9.60
C GLN A 124 -103.67 -66.39 8.91
N LEU A 125 -104.06 -65.16 8.61
CA LEU A 125 -105.34 -64.82 7.97
C LEU A 125 -105.36 -65.18 6.47
N GLU A 126 -104.22 -65.13 5.78
CA GLU A 126 -104.03 -65.69 4.42
C GLU A 126 -104.26 -67.21 4.41
N THR A 127 -103.73 -67.92 5.42
CA THR A 127 -103.88 -69.39 5.55
C THR A 127 -105.35 -69.81 5.75
N HIS A 128 -106.19 -68.92 6.29
CA HIS A 128 -107.59 -69.17 6.61
C HIS A 128 -108.60 -68.64 5.56
N GLN A 129 -108.15 -68.16 4.38
CA GLN A 129 -109.01 -67.63 3.30
C GLN A 129 -110.04 -66.59 3.80
N HIS A 130 -109.55 -65.60 4.55
CA HIS A 130 -110.39 -64.56 5.12
C HIS A 130 -111.01 -63.67 4.02
N TYR A 131 -112.27 -63.25 4.18
CA TYR A 131 -113.02 -62.48 3.16
C TYR A 131 -112.39 -61.15 2.74
N ALA A 132 -111.46 -60.61 3.56
CA ALA A 132 -110.74 -59.36 3.34
C ALA A 132 -109.25 -59.57 2.99
N GLU A 133 -108.87 -60.73 2.44
CA GLU A 133 -107.49 -61.11 2.09
C GLU A 133 -106.76 -60.03 1.27
N GLY A 134 -107.43 -59.37 0.32
CA GLY A 134 -106.84 -58.30 -0.50
C GLY A 134 -106.44 -57.05 0.30
N GLU A 135 -107.33 -56.55 1.17
CA GLU A 135 -107.08 -55.36 2.01
C GLU A 135 -106.04 -55.64 3.11
N ILE A 136 -106.06 -56.85 3.68
CA ILE A 136 -105.09 -57.27 4.71
C ILE A 136 -103.69 -57.41 4.11
N LYS A 137 -103.57 -57.98 2.90
CA LYS A 137 -102.30 -58.10 2.19
C LYS A 137 -101.74 -56.74 1.82
N GLU A 138 -102.58 -55.82 1.35
CA GLU A 138 -102.19 -54.44 1.07
C GLU A 138 -101.69 -53.72 2.34
N ARG A 139 -102.37 -53.93 3.48
CA ARG A 139 -102.00 -53.32 4.75
C ARG A 139 -100.71 -53.91 5.36
N GLN A 140 -100.54 -55.22 5.31
CA GLN A 140 -99.31 -55.90 5.70
C GLN A 140 -98.13 -55.42 4.84
N ALA A 141 -98.30 -55.40 3.52
CA ALA A 141 -97.27 -54.90 2.60
C ALA A 141 -96.93 -53.43 2.88
N ALA A 142 -97.92 -52.59 3.22
CA ALA A 142 -97.69 -51.19 3.58
C ALA A 142 -96.87 -51.02 4.87
N VAL A 143 -97.12 -51.83 5.90
CA VAL A 143 -96.36 -51.82 7.17
C VAL A 143 -94.94 -52.37 6.96
N GLU A 144 -94.79 -53.44 6.19
CA GLU A 144 -93.47 -54.02 5.85
C GLU A 144 -92.63 -53.08 4.98
N ASP A 145 -93.21 -52.44 3.96
CA ASP A 145 -92.52 -51.44 3.14
C ASP A 145 -92.13 -50.22 3.98
N ARG A 146 -93.00 -49.76 4.88
CA ARG A 146 -92.71 -48.66 5.81
C ARG A 146 -91.57 -49.02 6.78
N TYR A 147 -91.56 -50.24 7.33
CA TYR A 147 -90.45 -50.73 8.14
C TYR A 147 -89.16 -50.87 7.33
N ALA A 148 -89.22 -51.38 6.10
CA ALA A 148 -88.06 -51.47 5.21
C ALA A 148 -87.48 -50.08 4.89
N ARG A 149 -88.35 -49.08 4.66
CA ARG A 149 -87.96 -47.67 4.50
C ARG A 149 -87.32 -47.11 5.78
N LEU A 150 -87.87 -47.41 6.96
CA LEU A 150 -87.31 -47.01 8.25
C LEU A 150 -85.89 -47.59 8.45
N VAL A 151 -85.71 -48.90 8.21
CA VAL A 151 -84.39 -49.56 8.31
C VAL A 151 -83.41 -48.97 7.30
N LYS A 152 -83.85 -48.72 6.06
CA LYS A 152 -83.02 -48.06 5.03
C LYS A 152 -82.63 -46.65 5.45
N SER A 153 -83.55 -45.88 6.01
CA SER A 153 -83.30 -44.52 6.52
C SER A 153 -82.36 -44.53 7.73
N SER A 154 -82.48 -45.51 8.63
CA SER A 154 -81.57 -45.69 9.77
C SER A 154 -80.15 -45.98 9.31
N LYS A 155 -79.98 -46.93 8.37
CA LYS A 155 -78.68 -47.24 7.77
C LYS A 155 -78.08 -46.05 7.04
N ALA A 156 -78.89 -45.31 6.28
CA ALA A 156 -78.45 -44.09 5.61
C ALA A 156 -78.00 -43.01 6.61
N ARG A 157 -78.70 -42.85 7.74
CA ARG A 157 -78.29 -41.93 8.81
C ARG A 157 -77.00 -42.38 9.49
N ARG A 158 -76.85 -43.66 9.82
CA ARG A 158 -75.60 -44.22 10.37
C ARG A 158 -74.43 -43.97 9.43
N GLN A 159 -74.60 -44.16 8.12
CA GLN A 159 -73.57 -43.88 7.12
C GLN A 159 -73.20 -42.39 7.12
N LYS A 160 -74.17 -41.48 7.04
CA LYS A 160 -73.91 -40.02 7.10
C LYS A 160 -73.20 -39.59 8.38
N LEU A 161 -73.54 -40.18 9.53
CA LEU A 161 -72.87 -39.92 10.81
C LEU A 161 -71.44 -40.49 10.83
N GLY A 162 -71.21 -41.64 10.21
CA GLY A 162 -69.88 -42.21 10.01
C GLY A 162 -69.00 -41.32 9.12
N ASP A 163 -69.55 -40.86 8.00
CA ASP A 163 -68.90 -39.91 7.10
C ASP A 163 -68.58 -38.59 7.84
N SER A 164 -69.55 -38.04 8.58
CA SER A 164 -69.32 -36.88 9.45
C SER A 164 -68.20 -37.10 10.46
N ASN A 165 -68.10 -38.28 11.07
CA ASN A 165 -67.04 -38.59 12.02
C ASN A 165 -65.66 -38.59 11.35
N LYS A 166 -65.54 -39.21 10.17
CA LYS A 166 -64.29 -39.19 9.39
C LYS A 166 -63.90 -37.76 8.99
N TYR A 167 -64.86 -36.93 8.58
CA TYR A 167 -64.63 -35.53 8.25
C TYR A 167 -64.19 -34.68 9.45
N GLN A 168 -64.80 -34.88 10.62
CA GLN A 168 -64.39 -34.19 11.85
C GLN A 168 -62.99 -34.62 12.31
N LEU A 169 -62.64 -35.89 12.11
CA LEU A 169 -61.28 -36.39 12.37
C LEU A 169 -60.25 -35.76 11.42
N PHE A 170 -60.59 -35.65 10.12
CA PHE A 170 -59.79 -34.92 9.13
C PHE A 170 -59.61 -33.45 9.52
N LEU A 171 -60.70 -32.74 9.88
CA LEU A 171 -60.66 -31.35 10.30
C LEU A 171 -59.74 -31.14 11.52
N ARG A 172 -59.81 -32.01 12.52
CA ARG A 172 -58.91 -31.93 13.68
C ARG A 172 -57.44 -32.02 13.24
N ASN A 173 -57.10 -33.04 12.45
CA ASN A 173 -55.72 -33.29 12.04
C ASN A 173 -55.18 -32.18 11.12
N ILE A 174 -56.01 -31.66 10.21
CA ILE A 174 -55.59 -30.59 9.30
C ILE A 174 -55.41 -29.25 10.02
N TYR A 175 -56.23 -28.94 11.04
CA TYR A 175 -56.04 -27.75 11.86
C TYR A 175 -54.77 -27.84 12.72
N GLU A 176 -54.45 -29.01 13.26
CA GLU A 176 -53.21 -29.23 14.01
C GLU A 176 -51.98 -28.97 13.12
N VAL A 177 -51.96 -29.55 11.91
CA VAL A 177 -50.88 -29.34 10.93
C VAL A 177 -50.83 -27.87 10.50
N SER A 178 -51.98 -27.24 10.23
CA SER A 178 -52.05 -25.83 9.81
C SER A 178 -51.51 -24.88 10.89
N SER A 179 -51.87 -25.11 12.15
CA SER A 179 -51.37 -24.31 13.29
C SER A 179 -49.85 -24.45 13.39
N TRP A 180 -49.34 -25.68 13.32
CA TRP A 180 -47.92 -25.94 13.38
C TRP A 180 -47.15 -25.30 12.22
N ILE A 181 -47.65 -25.39 10.97
CA ILE A 181 -47.05 -24.72 9.81
C ILE A 181 -47.02 -23.21 10.02
N THR A 182 -48.13 -22.62 10.49
CA THR A 182 -48.23 -21.18 10.73
C THR A 182 -47.21 -20.71 11.77
N GLU A 183 -47.05 -21.43 12.87
CA GLU A 183 -46.04 -21.14 13.91
C GLU A 183 -44.62 -21.20 13.36
N LYS A 184 -44.29 -22.25 12.62
CA LYS A 184 -42.95 -22.41 12.02
C LYS A 184 -42.67 -21.38 10.93
N LEU A 185 -43.70 -20.97 10.18
CA LEU A 185 -43.58 -19.93 9.17
C LEU A 185 -43.18 -18.59 9.78
N GLN A 186 -43.66 -18.25 10.98
CA GLN A 186 -43.22 -17.04 11.68
C GLN A 186 -41.72 -17.06 11.99
N ILE A 187 -41.17 -18.23 12.37
CA ILE A 187 -39.74 -18.40 12.62
C ILE A 187 -38.95 -18.30 11.30
N ALA A 188 -39.46 -18.89 10.22
CA ALA A 188 -38.82 -18.84 8.90
C ALA A 188 -38.79 -17.42 8.31
N LEU A 189 -39.78 -16.58 8.63
CA LEU A 189 -39.87 -15.19 8.17
C LEU A 189 -39.10 -14.19 9.05
N ASP A 190 -38.55 -14.62 10.18
CA ASP A 190 -37.77 -13.71 11.03
C ASP A 190 -36.50 -13.20 10.31
N GLU A 191 -36.12 -11.96 10.58
CA GLU A 191 -34.96 -11.31 9.97
C GLU A 191 -33.70 -11.35 10.85
N THR A 192 -33.55 -12.38 11.68
CA THR A 192 -32.43 -12.50 12.62
C THR A 192 -31.05 -12.57 11.96
N TYR A 193 -31.01 -12.84 10.64
CA TYR A 193 -29.81 -12.85 9.81
C TYR A 193 -29.18 -11.46 9.61
N ARG A 194 -29.91 -10.36 9.81
CA ARG A 194 -29.37 -8.99 9.67
C ARG A 194 -28.41 -8.60 10.79
N ASP A 195 -28.51 -9.27 11.94
CA ASP A 195 -27.62 -9.05 13.06
C ASP A 195 -26.41 -9.98 12.93
N PRO A 196 -25.19 -9.44 12.75
CA PRO A 196 -23.98 -10.22 12.51
C PRO A 196 -23.49 -10.99 13.74
N THR A 197 -24.06 -10.76 14.93
CA THR A 197 -23.63 -11.44 16.15
C THR A 197 -23.97 -12.93 16.12
N ASN A 198 -22.98 -13.77 16.47
CA ASN A 198 -23.12 -15.22 16.58
C ASN A 198 -23.73 -15.90 15.34
N LEU A 199 -23.46 -15.38 14.15
CA LEU A 199 -24.11 -15.82 12.91
C LEU A 199 -23.90 -17.31 12.62
N GLN A 200 -22.74 -17.87 12.96
CA GLN A 200 -22.47 -19.30 12.83
C GLN A 200 -23.38 -20.17 13.72
N ALA A 201 -23.67 -19.71 14.94
CA ALA A 201 -24.63 -20.39 15.80
C ALA A 201 -26.07 -20.26 15.25
N LYS A 202 -26.41 -19.12 14.63
CA LYS A 202 -27.70 -18.92 13.95
C LYS A 202 -27.85 -19.87 12.75
N ILE A 203 -26.80 -20.04 11.94
CA ILE A 203 -26.76 -20.99 10.82
C ILE A 203 -26.98 -22.42 11.33
N GLN A 204 -26.26 -22.86 12.37
CA GLN A 204 -26.43 -24.21 12.94
C GLN A 204 -27.84 -24.43 13.50
N LYS A 205 -28.40 -23.44 14.21
CA LYS A 205 -29.79 -23.49 14.69
C LYS A 205 -30.78 -23.58 13.54
N HIS A 206 -30.55 -22.84 12.45
CA HIS A 206 -31.42 -22.87 11.26
C HIS A 206 -31.33 -24.21 10.53
N GLN A 207 -30.15 -24.83 10.46
CA GLN A 207 -29.99 -26.19 9.92
C GLN A 207 -30.78 -27.22 10.74
N ALA A 208 -30.75 -27.11 12.07
CA ALA A 208 -31.57 -27.96 12.95
C ALA A 208 -33.08 -27.71 12.75
N PHE A 209 -33.48 -26.45 12.57
CA PHE A 209 -34.85 -26.06 12.23
C PHE A 209 -35.29 -26.64 10.89
N GLU A 210 -34.47 -26.55 9.84
CA GLU A 210 -34.77 -27.14 8.52
C GLU A 210 -34.96 -28.67 8.62
N ALA A 211 -34.10 -29.35 9.39
CA ALA A 211 -34.25 -30.79 9.63
C ALA A 211 -35.55 -31.12 10.39
N GLU A 212 -35.92 -30.31 11.39
CA GLU A 212 -37.20 -30.45 12.10
C GLU A 212 -38.39 -30.25 11.15
N VAL A 213 -38.33 -29.23 10.27
CA VAL A 213 -39.38 -28.98 9.27
C VAL A 213 -39.49 -30.18 8.35
N MET A 214 -38.39 -30.68 7.78
CA MET A 214 -38.41 -31.84 6.86
C MET A 214 -38.96 -33.10 7.52
N ALA A 215 -38.60 -33.36 8.78
CA ALA A 215 -39.09 -34.53 9.52
C ALA A 215 -40.62 -34.54 9.69
N ASN A 216 -41.27 -33.37 9.64
CA ASN A 216 -42.73 -33.24 9.74
C ASN A 216 -43.45 -33.38 8.39
N ARG A 217 -42.75 -33.60 7.26
CA ARG A 217 -43.38 -33.80 5.94
C ARG A 217 -44.39 -34.95 5.96
N ASN A 218 -44.01 -36.06 6.59
CA ASN A 218 -44.87 -37.24 6.72
C ASN A 218 -46.23 -36.93 7.40
N ARG A 219 -46.30 -35.93 8.29
CA ARG A 219 -47.56 -35.53 8.93
C ARG A 219 -48.47 -34.76 7.97
N VAL A 220 -47.89 -33.95 7.09
CA VAL A 220 -48.64 -33.25 6.02
C VAL A 220 -49.16 -34.26 5.01
N ASP A 221 -48.30 -35.17 4.56
CA ASP A 221 -48.68 -36.23 3.63
C ASP A 221 -49.79 -37.12 4.20
N ALA A 222 -49.70 -37.54 5.48
CA ALA A 222 -50.74 -38.33 6.12
C ALA A 222 -52.11 -37.65 6.18
N VAL A 223 -52.16 -36.31 6.34
CA VAL A 223 -53.43 -35.56 6.32
C VAL A 223 -53.96 -35.41 4.89
N ASN A 224 -53.08 -35.22 3.92
CA ASN A 224 -53.46 -35.20 2.50
C ASN A 224 -53.97 -36.57 2.04
N ASP A 225 -53.29 -37.67 2.40
CA ASP A 225 -53.73 -39.04 2.09
C ASP A 225 -55.12 -39.31 2.69
N MET A 226 -55.35 -38.92 3.95
CA MET A 226 -56.66 -39.03 4.59
C MET A 226 -57.75 -38.23 3.85
N GLY A 227 -57.44 -37.01 3.40
CA GLY A 227 -58.38 -36.19 2.64
C GLY A 227 -58.62 -36.73 1.22
N GLN A 228 -57.60 -37.33 0.60
CA GLN A 228 -57.70 -37.98 -0.69
C GLN A 228 -58.62 -39.21 -0.61
N GLU A 229 -58.43 -40.08 0.40
CA GLU A 229 -59.32 -41.23 0.65
C GLU A 229 -60.78 -40.79 0.79
N LEU A 230 -61.06 -39.72 1.54
CA LEU A 230 -62.43 -39.19 1.69
C LEU A 230 -63.01 -38.64 0.38
N THR A 231 -62.15 -38.08 -0.48
CA THR A 231 -62.57 -37.56 -1.78
C THR A 231 -62.88 -38.69 -2.75
N GLU A 232 -62.09 -39.76 -2.73
CA GLU A 232 -62.30 -41.00 -3.50
C GLU A 232 -63.56 -41.74 -3.07
N GLU A 233 -63.90 -41.72 -1.77
CA GLU A 233 -65.15 -42.25 -1.23
C GLU A 233 -66.40 -41.39 -1.58
N HIS A 234 -66.26 -40.30 -2.35
CA HIS A 234 -67.32 -39.35 -2.69
C HIS A 234 -68.04 -38.75 -1.46
N HIS A 235 -67.26 -38.37 -0.44
CA HIS A 235 -67.77 -37.74 0.76
C HIS A 235 -68.61 -36.48 0.48
N TYR A 236 -69.65 -36.20 1.27
CA TYR A 236 -70.57 -35.07 1.05
C TYR A 236 -69.91 -33.67 1.19
N GLN A 237 -68.69 -33.60 1.74
CA GLN A 237 -67.86 -32.39 1.89
C GLN A 237 -66.60 -32.40 1.03
N SER A 238 -66.54 -33.18 -0.05
CA SER A 238 -65.33 -33.29 -0.89
C SER A 238 -64.75 -31.95 -1.36
N ASP A 239 -65.59 -30.95 -1.65
CA ASP A 239 -65.15 -29.62 -2.07
C ASP A 239 -64.36 -28.89 -0.96
N ASP A 240 -64.84 -28.95 0.29
CA ASP A 240 -64.16 -28.32 1.43
C ASP A 240 -62.87 -29.08 1.81
N ILE A 241 -62.91 -30.41 1.76
CA ILE A 241 -61.73 -31.27 1.98
C ILE A 241 -60.63 -30.93 0.97
N THR A 242 -60.97 -30.88 -0.33
CA THR A 242 -60.05 -30.53 -1.41
C THR A 242 -59.47 -29.13 -1.24
N ARG A 243 -60.32 -28.14 -0.91
CA ARG A 243 -59.87 -26.77 -0.65
C ARG A 243 -58.84 -26.72 0.47
N ARG A 244 -59.10 -27.38 1.59
CA ARG A 244 -58.21 -27.35 2.77
C ARG A 244 -56.90 -28.10 2.55
N MET A 245 -56.91 -29.25 1.87
CA MET A 245 -55.68 -29.95 1.48
C MET A 245 -54.78 -29.03 0.65
N LYS A 246 -55.37 -28.31 -0.32
CA LYS A 246 -54.63 -27.35 -1.13
C LYS A 246 -54.08 -26.18 -0.31
N GLU A 247 -54.83 -25.67 0.66
CA GLU A 247 -54.38 -24.60 1.57
C GLU A 247 -53.17 -25.04 2.41
N VAL A 248 -53.19 -26.27 2.94
CA VAL A 248 -52.08 -26.83 3.71
C VAL A 248 -50.85 -27.07 2.82
N GLU A 249 -51.02 -27.64 1.63
CA GLU A 249 -49.90 -27.84 0.71
C GLU A 249 -49.26 -26.50 0.29
N THR A 250 -50.09 -25.50 -0.02
CA THR A 250 -49.60 -24.14 -0.33
C THR A 250 -48.86 -23.53 0.85
N SER A 251 -49.36 -23.69 2.08
CA SER A 251 -48.73 -23.18 3.30
C SER A 251 -47.42 -23.92 3.60
N TRP A 252 -47.37 -25.22 3.32
CA TRP A 252 -46.15 -26.02 3.41
C TRP A 252 -45.11 -25.54 2.42
N GLU A 253 -45.44 -25.40 1.13
CA GLU A 253 -44.54 -24.87 0.11
C GLU A 253 -44.01 -23.48 0.48
N ALA A 254 -44.87 -22.60 1.01
CA ALA A 254 -44.47 -21.28 1.51
C ALA A 254 -43.48 -21.37 2.68
N LEU A 255 -43.66 -22.31 3.61
CA LEU A 255 -42.73 -22.56 4.71
C LEU A 255 -41.36 -23.04 4.20
N ILE A 256 -41.35 -23.96 3.24
CA ILE A 256 -40.10 -24.45 2.62
C ILE A 256 -39.37 -23.31 1.92
N ALA A 257 -40.09 -22.52 1.12
CA ALA A 257 -39.53 -21.39 0.40
C ALA A 257 -38.96 -20.34 1.37
N ALA A 258 -39.71 -19.94 2.39
CA ALA A 258 -39.25 -18.99 3.41
C ALA A 258 -38.04 -19.50 4.19
N SER A 259 -38.03 -20.80 4.55
CA SER A 259 -36.90 -21.41 5.25
C SER A 259 -35.64 -21.45 4.37
N GLY A 260 -35.78 -21.76 3.08
CA GLY A 260 -34.69 -21.74 2.11
C GLY A 260 -34.14 -20.33 1.90
N GLU A 261 -35.01 -19.33 1.73
CA GLU A 261 -34.60 -17.92 1.61
C GLU A 261 -33.84 -17.45 2.85
N LYS A 262 -34.29 -17.81 4.06
CA LYS A 262 -33.59 -17.49 5.31
C LYS A 262 -32.22 -18.16 5.39
N ARG A 263 -32.08 -19.42 4.94
CA ARG A 263 -30.79 -20.12 4.87
C ARG A 263 -29.81 -19.37 3.97
N ASP A 264 -30.26 -18.99 2.78
CA ASP A 264 -29.41 -18.32 1.79
C ASP A 264 -29.01 -16.92 2.31
N LYS A 265 -29.93 -16.17 2.92
CA LYS A 265 -29.61 -14.88 3.57
C LYS A 265 -28.65 -15.01 4.76
N LEU A 266 -28.74 -16.09 5.55
CA LEU A 266 -27.78 -16.36 6.62
C LEU A 266 -26.38 -16.66 6.08
N LYS A 267 -26.28 -17.36 4.96
CA LYS A 267 -25.01 -17.63 4.26
C LYS A 267 -24.41 -16.34 3.71
N ASP A 268 -25.21 -15.56 2.99
CA ASP A 268 -24.84 -14.23 2.49
C ASP A 268 -24.34 -13.33 3.64
N ALA A 269 -25.08 -13.23 4.74
CA ALA A 269 -24.66 -12.42 5.89
C ALA A 269 -23.30 -12.87 6.48
N TYR A 270 -22.98 -14.15 6.38
CA TYR A 270 -21.71 -14.70 6.85
C TYR A 270 -20.56 -14.40 5.89
N GLU A 271 -20.79 -14.52 4.58
CA GLU A 271 -19.85 -14.11 3.54
C GLU A 271 -19.55 -12.62 3.64
N ALA A 272 -20.59 -11.78 3.83
CA ALA A 272 -20.44 -10.36 4.08
C ALA A 272 -19.61 -10.05 5.34
N LEU A 273 -19.79 -10.81 6.43
CA LEU A 273 -19.00 -10.64 7.65
C LEU A 273 -17.50 -10.93 7.42
N GLN A 274 -17.19 -12.03 6.72
CA GLN A 274 -15.79 -12.37 6.40
C GLN A 274 -15.17 -11.34 5.46
N PHE A 275 -15.91 -10.92 4.45
CA PHE A 275 -15.45 -9.91 3.49
C PHE A 275 -15.18 -8.57 4.17
N ASN A 276 -16.11 -8.09 5.01
CA ASN A 276 -15.93 -6.85 5.76
C ASN A 276 -14.69 -6.87 6.65
N ARG A 277 -14.34 -8.01 7.25
CA ARG A 277 -13.11 -8.14 8.03
C ARG A 277 -11.86 -7.93 7.16
N ILE A 278 -11.85 -8.49 5.95
CA ILE A 278 -10.74 -8.28 4.99
C ILE A 278 -10.63 -6.80 4.62
N LEU A 279 -11.77 -6.13 4.39
CA LEU A 279 -11.80 -4.69 4.12
C LEU A 279 -11.27 -3.88 5.31
N ASP A 280 -11.69 -4.20 6.53
CA ASP A 280 -11.23 -3.52 7.75
C ASP A 280 -9.71 -3.68 7.93
N ASP A 281 -9.17 -4.88 7.70
CA ASP A 281 -7.73 -5.14 7.77
C ASP A 281 -6.95 -4.31 6.71
N LEU A 282 -7.49 -4.17 5.49
CA LEU A 282 -6.90 -3.32 4.45
C LEU A 282 -7.00 -1.83 4.79
N LEU A 283 -8.13 -1.37 5.34
CA LEU A 283 -8.30 0.03 5.72
C LEU A 283 -7.34 0.45 6.84
N VAL A 284 -7.12 -0.42 7.84
CA VAL A 284 -6.13 -0.16 8.90
C VAL A 284 -4.72 -0.09 8.33
N TRP A 285 -4.38 -0.93 7.35
CA TRP A 285 -3.09 -0.86 6.67
C TRP A 285 -2.97 0.44 5.84
N ILE A 286 -4.01 0.83 5.10
CA ILE A 286 -4.04 2.09 4.35
C ILE A 286 -3.85 3.29 5.31
N ASP A 287 -4.53 3.29 6.48
CA ASP A 287 -4.38 4.35 7.49
C ASP A 287 -2.92 4.49 7.96
N ASP A 288 -2.20 3.37 8.17
CA ASP A 288 -0.78 3.40 8.54
C ASP A 288 0.10 3.94 7.40
N VAL A 289 -0.16 3.53 6.16
CA VAL A 289 0.56 4.03 4.98
C VAL A 289 0.33 5.53 4.80
N GLU A 290 -0.92 6.00 4.86
CA GLU A 290 -1.25 7.43 4.78
C GLU A 290 -0.51 8.22 5.87
N HIS A 291 -0.51 7.73 7.11
CA HIS A 291 0.23 8.36 8.20
C HIS A 291 1.75 8.43 7.95
N GLN A 292 2.35 7.40 7.36
CA GLN A 292 3.76 7.42 6.97
C GLN A 292 4.04 8.43 5.83
N LEU A 293 3.10 8.59 4.90
CA LEU A 293 3.20 9.52 3.77
C LEU A 293 3.01 10.99 4.20
N GLU A 294 2.24 11.26 5.26
CA GLU A 294 2.06 12.60 5.86
C GLU A 294 3.33 13.17 6.52
N SER A 295 4.35 12.34 6.76
CA SER A 295 5.58 12.78 7.42
C SER A 295 6.29 13.88 6.65
N GLU A 296 6.52 15.04 7.26
CA GLU A 296 7.32 16.13 6.68
C GLU A 296 8.83 16.02 7.00
N ASP A 297 9.29 14.89 7.54
CA ASP A 297 10.72 14.67 7.80
C ASP A 297 11.44 14.28 6.51
N HIS A 298 12.33 15.17 6.07
CA HIS A 298 13.19 15.02 4.90
C HIS A 298 14.65 14.73 5.27
N GLY A 299 14.96 14.57 6.56
CA GLY A 299 16.31 14.36 7.08
C GLY A 299 17.06 15.67 7.32
N LYS A 300 18.24 15.56 7.97
CA LYS A 300 19.07 16.68 8.40
C LYS A 300 20.50 16.63 7.85
N ASP A 301 20.86 15.53 7.21
CA ASP A 301 22.16 15.26 6.62
C ASP A 301 22.06 14.16 5.55
N LEU A 302 23.14 13.93 4.81
CA LEU A 302 23.20 12.94 3.73
C LEU A 302 22.87 11.51 4.20
N SER A 303 23.19 11.16 5.45
CA SER A 303 22.97 9.81 5.99
C SER A 303 21.49 9.58 6.32
N SER A 304 20.89 10.52 7.04
CA SER A 304 19.47 10.53 7.41
C SER A 304 18.56 10.52 6.19
N VAL A 305 18.85 11.34 5.16
CA VAL A 305 18.06 11.35 3.92
C VAL A 305 18.16 10.00 3.20
N LYS A 306 19.36 9.40 3.09
CA LYS A 306 19.54 8.06 2.50
C LYS A 306 18.77 6.98 3.26
N ASN A 307 18.73 7.07 4.58
CA ASN A 307 17.97 6.14 5.41
C ASN A 307 16.45 6.32 5.22
N LEU A 308 15.96 7.56 5.13
CA LEU A 308 14.56 7.87 4.84
C LEU A 308 14.16 7.40 3.45
N LEU A 309 14.99 7.62 2.43
CA LEU A 309 14.77 7.13 1.07
C LEU A 309 14.66 5.60 1.05
N LYS A 310 15.53 4.90 1.79
CA LYS A 310 15.47 3.44 1.91
C LYS A 310 14.19 2.97 2.60
N LYS A 311 13.76 3.65 3.67
CA LYS A 311 12.47 3.36 4.33
C LYS A 311 11.30 3.59 3.38
N HIS A 312 11.31 4.68 2.63
CA HIS A 312 10.27 4.99 1.65
C HIS A 312 10.23 3.97 0.51
N GLN A 313 11.38 3.50 0.01
CA GLN A 313 11.42 2.39 -0.97
C GLN A 313 10.78 1.11 -0.43
N LEU A 314 10.96 0.79 0.86
CA LEU A 314 10.27 -0.36 1.47
C LEU A 314 8.76 -0.14 1.53
N LEU A 315 8.31 1.09 1.79
CA LEU A 315 6.89 1.45 1.75
C LEU A 315 6.31 1.34 0.33
N GLU A 316 7.02 1.80 -0.70
CA GLU A 316 6.59 1.63 -2.10
C GLU A 316 6.44 0.15 -2.48
N VAL A 317 7.38 -0.69 -2.04
CA VAL A 317 7.29 -2.14 -2.23
C VAL A 317 6.07 -2.71 -1.50
N ASP A 318 5.83 -2.31 -0.25
CA ASP A 318 4.68 -2.76 0.53
C ASP A 318 3.34 -2.37 -0.14
N ILE A 319 3.21 -1.13 -0.61
CA ILE A 319 2.05 -0.65 -1.39
C ILE A 319 1.84 -1.51 -2.63
N HIS A 320 2.89 -1.81 -3.38
CA HIS A 320 2.79 -2.63 -4.58
C HIS A 320 2.38 -4.08 -4.25
N THR A 321 2.90 -4.67 -3.17
CA THR A 321 2.51 -6.04 -2.79
C THR A 321 1.05 -6.18 -2.34
N HIS A 322 0.38 -5.08 -1.96
CA HIS A 322 -1.03 -5.08 -1.61
C HIS A 322 -1.97 -4.89 -2.82
N GLU A 323 -1.43 -4.60 -4.00
CA GLU A 323 -2.21 -4.40 -5.24
C GLU A 323 -3.09 -5.63 -5.56
N GLU A 324 -2.52 -6.83 -5.47
CA GLU A 324 -3.25 -8.09 -5.73
C GLU A 324 -4.43 -8.27 -4.76
N LYS A 325 -4.26 -7.97 -3.48
CA LYS A 325 -5.33 -8.09 -2.47
C LYS A 325 -6.46 -7.08 -2.71
N VAL A 326 -6.12 -5.87 -3.17
CA VAL A 326 -7.13 -4.85 -3.52
C VAL A 326 -7.91 -5.29 -4.75
N ASN A 327 -7.23 -5.84 -5.76
CA ASN A 327 -7.88 -6.41 -6.94
C ASN A 327 -8.81 -7.58 -6.58
N ASP A 328 -8.37 -8.50 -5.71
CA ASP A 328 -9.20 -9.60 -5.20
C ASP A 328 -10.49 -9.11 -4.53
N VAL A 329 -10.40 -7.99 -3.79
CA VAL A 329 -11.54 -7.34 -3.14
C VAL A 329 -12.52 -6.78 -4.17
N GLU A 330 -12.03 -6.13 -5.22
CA GLU A 330 -12.87 -5.62 -6.30
C GLU A 330 -13.57 -6.75 -7.08
N GLU A 331 -12.83 -7.82 -7.40
CA GLU A 331 -13.38 -9.01 -8.06
C GLU A 331 -14.45 -9.69 -7.19
N ALA A 332 -14.19 -9.86 -5.89
CA ALA A 332 -15.16 -10.43 -4.95
C ALA A 332 -16.43 -9.55 -4.84
N ALA A 333 -16.28 -8.22 -4.78
CA ALA A 333 -17.40 -7.29 -4.76
C ALA A 333 -18.25 -7.36 -6.04
N GLN A 334 -17.63 -7.62 -7.19
CA GLN A 334 -18.32 -7.85 -8.45
C GLN A 334 -19.02 -9.22 -8.47
N ALA A 335 -18.39 -10.27 -7.95
CA ALA A 335 -19.00 -11.60 -7.81
C ALA A 335 -20.26 -11.57 -6.93
N PHE A 336 -20.25 -10.83 -5.82
CA PHE A 336 -21.45 -10.65 -4.97
C PHE A 336 -22.61 -9.98 -5.70
N LYS A 337 -22.32 -9.04 -6.61
CA LYS A 337 -23.33 -8.39 -7.44
C LYS A 337 -23.96 -9.38 -8.42
N GLU A 338 -23.15 -10.19 -9.08
CA GLU A 338 -23.60 -11.20 -10.05
C GLU A 338 -24.42 -12.31 -9.37
N ALA A 339 -24.03 -12.70 -8.16
CA ALA A 339 -24.76 -13.63 -7.32
C ALA A 339 -26.08 -13.05 -6.74
N LYS A 340 -26.39 -11.77 -6.98
CA LYS A 340 -27.54 -11.04 -6.40
C LYS A 340 -27.57 -11.10 -4.86
N HIS A 341 -26.40 -11.13 -4.23
CA HIS A 341 -26.23 -11.14 -2.78
C HIS A 341 -27.03 -10.00 -2.13
N PHE A 342 -27.76 -10.24 -1.04
CA PHE A 342 -28.73 -9.23 -0.55
C PHE A 342 -28.05 -7.92 -0.08
N MET A 343 -26.80 -7.98 0.40
CA MET A 343 -25.99 -6.82 0.80
C MET A 343 -25.08 -6.25 -0.31
N ASN A 344 -25.22 -6.68 -1.57
CA ASN A 344 -24.26 -6.33 -2.64
C ASN A 344 -23.95 -4.82 -2.73
N LYS A 345 -24.94 -3.94 -2.58
CA LYS A 345 -24.75 -2.49 -2.68
C LYS A 345 -23.80 -1.94 -1.62
N GLU A 346 -23.90 -2.44 -0.39
CA GLU A 346 -23.06 -2.02 0.72
C GLU A 346 -21.63 -2.56 0.55
N LEU A 347 -21.49 -3.83 0.19
CA LEU A 347 -20.19 -4.45 -0.07
C LEU A 347 -19.45 -3.78 -1.24
N GLN A 348 -20.17 -3.41 -2.31
CA GLN A 348 -19.60 -2.66 -3.43
C GLN A 348 -19.15 -1.25 -3.02
N ALA A 349 -19.93 -0.56 -2.19
CA ALA A 349 -19.55 0.77 -1.73
C ALA A 349 -18.26 0.72 -0.89
N ARG A 350 -18.14 -0.24 0.03
CA ARG A 350 -16.93 -0.40 0.86
C ARG A 350 -15.72 -0.91 0.07
N ALA A 351 -15.90 -1.84 -0.86
CA ALA A 351 -14.81 -2.28 -1.74
C ALA A 351 -14.29 -1.13 -2.61
N LYS A 352 -15.20 -0.31 -3.13
CA LYS A 352 -14.84 0.91 -3.87
C LYS A 352 -14.10 1.91 -3.00
N GLU A 353 -14.49 2.12 -1.74
CA GLU A 353 -13.75 2.97 -0.80
C GLU A 353 -12.31 2.50 -0.63
N VAL A 354 -12.08 1.20 -0.46
CA VAL A 354 -10.73 0.63 -0.38
C VAL A 354 -9.95 0.86 -1.67
N GLY A 355 -10.54 0.59 -2.84
CA GLY A 355 -9.91 0.81 -4.15
C GLY A 355 -9.57 2.30 -4.41
N ASP A 356 -10.51 3.19 -4.14
CA ASP A 356 -10.34 4.65 -4.31
C ASP A 356 -9.24 5.17 -3.36
N ARG A 357 -9.22 4.74 -2.09
CA ARG A 357 -8.15 5.13 -1.13
C ARG A 357 -6.80 4.57 -1.53
N TYR A 358 -6.72 3.29 -1.90
CA TYR A 358 -5.49 2.67 -2.38
C TYR A 358 -4.90 3.42 -3.59
N ALA A 359 -5.73 3.72 -4.59
CA ALA A 359 -5.31 4.49 -5.76
C ALA A 359 -4.80 5.90 -5.38
N SER A 360 -5.38 6.51 -4.34
CA SER A 360 -4.96 7.82 -3.85
C SER A 360 -3.58 7.84 -3.19
N LEU A 361 -3.04 6.68 -2.79
CA LEU A 361 -1.70 6.58 -2.16
C LEU A 361 -0.55 6.88 -3.13
N HIS A 362 -0.76 6.65 -4.42
CA HIS A 362 0.31 6.77 -5.42
C HIS A 362 0.86 8.20 -5.52
N GLU A 363 -0.02 9.20 -5.50
CA GLU A 363 0.40 10.59 -5.65
C GLU A 363 1.22 11.11 -4.44
N PRO A 364 0.76 10.98 -3.18
CA PRO A 364 1.56 11.35 -2.02
C PRO A 364 2.87 10.54 -1.91
N ALA A 365 2.86 9.26 -2.30
CA ALA A 365 4.08 8.46 -2.35
C ALA A 365 5.10 9.04 -3.35
N SER A 366 4.66 9.38 -4.57
CA SER A 366 5.52 10.01 -5.58
C SER A 366 6.06 11.36 -5.11
N ILE A 367 5.18 12.23 -4.57
CA ILE A 367 5.57 13.55 -4.04
C ILE A 367 6.63 13.41 -2.94
N ARG A 368 6.41 12.48 -1.99
CA ARG A 368 7.36 12.22 -0.90
C ARG A 368 8.71 11.75 -1.43
N LYS A 369 8.72 10.86 -2.41
CA LYS A 369 9.94 10.38 -3.08
C LYS A 369 10.71 11.53 -3.72
N ASP A 370 10.02 12.40 -4.45
CA ASP A 370 10.61 13.55 -5.12
C ASP A 370 11.21 14.52 -4.12
N ASN A 371 10.47 14.87 -3.05
CA ASN A 371 10.99 15.72 -1.98
C ASN A 371 12.23 15.13 -1.28
N LEU A 372 12.25 13.81 -1.03
CA LEU A 372 13.43 13.13 -0.47
C LEU A 372 14.63 13.13 -1.44
N ASN A 373 14.39 13.01 -2.74
CA ASN A 373 15.43 13.09 -3.76
C ASN A 373 15.98 14.52 -3.90
N GLU A 374 15.13 15.54 -3.81
CA GLU A 374 15.56 16.95 -3.76
C GLU A 374 16.44 17.21 -2.54
N ALA A 375 16.00 16.79 -1.35
CA ALA A 375 16.82 16.88 -0.14
C ALA A 375 18.16 16.13 -0.30
N LEU A 376 18.16 14.95 -0.93
CA LEU A 376 19.38 14.19 -1.19
C LEU A 376 20.35 14.95 -2.10
N ALA A 377 19.84 15.55 -3.18
CA ALA A 377 20.64 16.34 -4.12
C ALA A 377 21.26 17.56 -3.43
N MET A 378 20.49 18.26 -2.58
CA MET A 378 20.97 19.38 -1.79
C MET A 378 22.11 18.98 -0.85
N TYR A 379 21.94 17.93 -0.05
CA TYR A 379 22.98 17.49 0.89
C TYR A 379 24.21 16.90 0.19
N GLN A 380 24.05 16.29 -0.98
CA GLN A 380 25.18 15.87 -1.80
C GLN A 380 25.96 17.09 -2.29
N PHE A 381 25.28 18.11 -2.79
CA PHE A 381 25.91 19.36 -3.19
C PHE A 381 26.63 20.07 -2.02
N TYR A 382 26.02 20.13 -0.82
CA TYR A 382 26.67 20.73 0.34
C TYR A 382 27.98 20.02 0.71
N ARG A 383 27.98 18.69 0.63
CA ARG A 383 29.18 17.90 0.85
C ARG A 383 30.22 18.17 -0.24
N ASP A 384 29.81 18.16 -1.50
CA ASP A 384 30.72 18.38 -2.63
C ASP A 384 31.36 19.78 -2.53
N VAL A 385 30.59 20.82 -2.18
CA VAL A 385 31.14 22.17 -1.93
C VAL A 385 32.15 22.17 -0.79
N GLU A 386 31.86 21.51 0.32
CA GLU A 386 32.77 21.44 1.46
C GLU A 386 34.09 20.71 1.12
N ASP A 387 34.01 19.63 0.35
CA ASP A 387 35.17 18.88 -0.12
C ASP A 387 36.06 19.77 -1.02
N GLU A 388 35.47 20.54 -1.95
CA GLU A 388 36.19 21.47 -2.82
C GLU A 388 36.75 22.68 -2.05
N LEU A 389 36.00 23.27 -1.11
CA LEU A 389 36.48 24.36 -0.24
C LEU A 389 37.65 23.90 0.64
N SER A 390 37.59 22.68 1.18
CA SER A 390 38.71 22.10 1.93
C SER A 390 39.97 22.00 1.08
N TRP A 391 39.85 21.56 -0.17
CA TRP A 391 41.00 21.52 -1.08
C TRP A 391 41.56 22.92 -1.36
N ILE A 392 40.71 23.94 -1.56
CA ILE A 392 41.14 25.33 -1.75
C ILE A 392 41.90 25.82 -0.51
N HIS A 393 41.34 25.60 0.68
CA HIS A 393 41.96 25.98 1.95
C HIS A 393 43.32 25.28 2.18
N ASP A 394 43.49 24.05 1.72
CA ASP A 394 44.78 23.35 1.78
C ASP A 394 45.83 23.94 0.83
N LYS A 395 45.41 24.45 -0.34
CA LYS A 395 46.32 24.97 -1.38
C LYS A 395 46.64 26.46 -1.19
N LYS A 396 45.72 27.24 -0.62
CA LYS A 396 45.86 28.70 -0.43
C LYS A 396 47.15 29.09 0.31
N PRO A 397 47.55 28.46 1.44
CA PRO A 397 48.80 28.78 2.13
C PRO A 397 50.06 28.56 1.29
N ILE A 398 50.04 27.58 0.37
CA ILE A 398 51.17 27.29 -0.53
C ILE A 398 51.31 28.42 -1.57
N ALA A 399 50.19 28.90 -2.10
CA ALA A 399 50.14 30.02 -3.03
C ALA A 399 50.46 31.38 -2.36
N GLU A 400 50.14 31.54 -1.07
CA GLU A 400 50.40 32.76 -0.30
C GLU A 400 51.81 32.84 0.30
N SER A 401 52.61 31.77 0.22
CA SER A 401 53.95 31.75 0.77
C SER A 401 54.77 32.98 0.31
N THR A 402 55.57 33.53 1.21
CA THR A 402 56.46 34.67 0.94
C THR A 402 57.89 34.25 0.66
N ASP A 403 58.20 32.95 0.71
CA ASP A 403 59.54 32.44 0.40
C ASP A 403 59.80 32.52 -1.10
N LEU A 404 60.84 33.28 -1.46
CA LEU A 404 61.33 33.49 -2.82
C LEU A 404 62.70 32.85 -3.09
N GLY A 405 63.33 32.25 -2.08
CA GLY A 405 64.69 31.69 -2.17
C GLY A 405 65.81 32.75 -2.17
N ASN A 406 67.03 32.31 -1.87
CA ASN A 406 68.22 33.16 -1.69
C ASN A 406 69.37 32.85 -2.65
N SER A 407 69.21 31.85 -3.53
CA SER A 407 70.17 31.44 -4.54
C SER A 407 69.46 31.05 -5.84
N LEU A 408 70.14 31.15 -6.98
CA LEU A 408 69.57 30.80 -8.29
C LEU A 408 68.91 29.41 -8.29
N THR A 409 69.60 28.40 -7.76
CA THR A 409 69.08 27.03 -7.67
C THR A 409 67.83 26.94 -6.77
N SER A 410 67.82 27.64 -5.63
CA SER A 410 66.65 27.64 -4.73
C SER A 410 65.42 28.26 -5.39
N VAL A 411 65.58 29.39 -6.10
CA VAL A 411 64.47 30.07 -6.79
C VAL A 411 63.97 29.23 -7.96
N GLN A 412 64.87 28.61 -8.73
CA GLN A 412 64.48 27.69 -9.82
C GLN A 412 63.67 26.49 -9.29
N ASN A 413 64.04 25.93 -8.14
CA ASN A 413 63.31 24.84 -7.52
C ASN A 413 61.94 25.29 -6.99
N LEU A 414 61.87 26.45 -6.33
CA LEU A 414 60.59 27.04 -5.90
C LEU A 414 59.68 27.34 -7.09
N MET A 415 60.24 27.86 -8.19
CA MET A 415 59.52 28.11 -9.44
C MET A 415 58.91 26.82 -10.01
N LYS A 416 59.69 25.73 -10.10
CA LYS A 416 59.19 24.43 -10.57
C LYS A 416 58.06 23.89 -9.68
N LYS A 417 58.20 24.02 -8.35
CA LYS A 417 57.14 23.64 -7.41
C LYS A 417 55.87 24.48 -7.59
N HIS A 418 56.01 25.78 -7.82
CA HIS A 418 54.87 26.68 -8.08
C HIS A 418 54.17 26.37 -9.41
N GLN A 419 54.93 26.06 -10.47
CA GLN A 419 54.36 25.61 -11.73
C GLN A 419 53.56 24.31 -11.58
N ALA A 420 54.00 23.39 -10.71
CA ALA A 420 53.23 22.20 -10.39
C ALA A 420 51.91 22.54 -9.67
N LEU A 421 51.94 23.48 -8.72
CA LEU A 421 50.73 23.99 -8.05
C LEU A 421 49.76 24.65 -9.06
N GLU A 422 50.26 25.48 -9.99
CA GLU A 422 49.42 26.07 -11.05
C GLU A 422 48.77 25.00 -11.92
N ALA A 423 49.50 23.95 -12.28
CA ALA A 423 48.96 22.83 -13.03
C ALA A 423 47.92 22.03 -12.23
N GLU A 424 48.12 21.83 -10.92
CA GLU A 424 47.13 21.23 -10.03
C GLU A 424 45.85 22.06 -9.96
N ILE A 425 45.95 23.39 -9.85
CA ILE A 425 44.79 24.29 -9.84
C ILE A 425 43.99 24.16 -11.14
N VAL A 426 44.66 24.25 -12.29
CA VAL A 426 44.01 24.11 -13.61
C VAL A 426 43.37 22.73 -13.77
N ALA A 427 43.99 21.67 -13.26
CA ALA A 427 43.43 20.32 -13.31
C ALA A 427 42.21 20.13 -12.38
N HIS A 428 42.06 20.95 -11.34
CA HIS A 428 40.94 20.89 -10.40
C HIS A 428 39.71 21.69 -10.84
N GLU A 429 39.90 22.76 -11.64
CA GLU A 429 38.80 23.59 -12.15
C GLU A 429 37.62 22.79 -12.76
N PRO A 430 37.85 21.73 -13.59
CA PRO A 430 36.75 20.94 -14.12
C PRO A 430 35.92 20.22 -13.05
N LEU A 431 36.50 19.90 -11.89
CA LEU A 431 35.77 19.24 -10.79
C LEU A 431 34.83 20.25 -10.12
N ILE A 432 35.35 21.44 -9.82
CA ILE A 432 34.57 22.56 -9.28
C ILE A 432 33.44 22.96 -10.26
N GLU A 433 33.70 22.98 -11.57
CA GLU A 433 32.67 23.25 -12.57
C GLU A 433 31.57 22.18 -12.62
N ARG A 434 31.85 20.91 -12.29
CA ARG A 434 30.80 19.90 -12.15
C ARG A 434 29.90 20.18 -10.96
N VAL A 435 30.48 20.59 -9.82
CA VAL A 435 29.72 21.01 -8.63
C VAL A 435 28.87 22.25 -8.96
N ALA A 436 29.44 23.22 -9.67
CA ALA A 436 28.73 24.40 -10.15
C ALA A 436 27.59 24.08 -11.12
N HIS A 437 27.80 23.13 -12.03
CA HIS A 437 26.76 22.68 -12.94
C HIS A 437 25.59 21.99 -12.20
N ALA A 438 25.90 21.15 -11.21
CA ALA A 438 24.88 20.52 -10.36
C ALA A 438 24.05 21.58 -9.62
N ALA A 439 24.70 22.59 -9.04
CA ALA A 439 24.04 23.71 -8.38
C ALA A 439 23.11 24.48 -9.32
N LYS A 440 23.62 24.91 -10.48
CA LYS A 440 22.84 25.63 -11.51
C LYS A 440 21.63 24.84 -11.96
N LYS A 441 21.76 23.52 -12.13
CA LYS A 441 20.64 22.63 -12.49
C LYS A 441 19.55 22.64 -11.41
N MET A 442 19.92 22.58 -10.13
CA MET A 442 18.96 22.65 -9.03
C MET A 442 18.25 24.00 -8.97
N VAL A 443 18.98 25.10 -9.15
CA VAL A 443 18.42 26.46 -9.17
C VAL A 443 17.44 26.65 -10.35
N ILE A 444 17.82 26.21 -11.56
CA ILE A 444 16.93 26.25 -12.73
C ILE A 444 15.67 25.42 -12.49
N GLY A 445 15.81 24.29 -11.79
CA GLY A 445 14.71 23.44 -11.35
C GLY A 445 13.83 24.05 -10.26
N LYS A 446 14.12 25.27 -9.79
CA LYS A 446 13.43 25.95 -8.67
C LYS A 446 13.43 25.13 -7.38
N HIS A 447 14.55 24.48 -7.09
CA HIS A 447 14.75 23.71 -5.88
C HIS A 447 14.44 24.56 -4.63
N PHE A 448 13.82 24.00 -3.60
CA PHE A 448 13.36 24.75 -2.42
C PHE A 448 14.49 25.51 -1.69
N ALA A 449 15.72 24.98 -1.73
CA ALA A 449 16.92 25.58 -1.15
C ALA A 449 17.76 26.42 -2.14
N SER A 450 17.15 26.95 -3.21
CA SER A 450 17.88 27.67 -4.27
C SER A 450 18.76 28.80 -3.74
N ASP A 451 18.25 29.65 -2.83
CA ASP A 451 18.99 30.79 -2.28
C ASP A 451 20.27 30.34 -1.54
N ASP A 452 20.18 29.27 -0.74
CA ASP A 452 21.35 28.71 -0.03
C ASP A 452 22.33 28.01 -0.98
N ILE A 453 21.82 27.37 -2.03
CA ILE A 453 22.63 26.73 -3.07
C ILE A 453 23.44 27.80 -3.83
N GLU A 454 22.79 28.89 -4.26
CA GLU A 454 23.45 30.02 -4.92
C GLU A 454 24.50 30.65 -4.02
N ARG A 455 24.16 30.94 -2.75
CA ARG A 455 25.10 31.53 -1.79
C ARG A 455 26.38 30.70 -1.63
N ARG A 456 26.25 29.38 -1.48
CA ARG A 456 27.40 28.46 -1.35
C ARG A 456 28.21 28.34 -2.64
N LEU A 457 27.53 28.39 -3.79
CA LEU A 457 28.20 28.38 -5.08
C LEU A 457 29.03 29.66 -5.28
N ASP A 458 28.50 30.81 -4.90
CA ASP A 458 29.20 32.09 -4.98
C ASP A 458 30.42 32.14 -4.06
N GLU A 459 30.30 31.57 -2.85
CA GLU A 459 31.43 31.39 -1.92
C GLU A 459 32.54 30.53 -2.55
N LEU A 460 32.19 29.37 -3.12
CA LEU A 460 33.14 28.47 -3.78
C LEU A 460 33.87 29.15 -4.96
N HIS A 461 33.14 29.87 -5.82
CA HIS A 461 33.75 30.62 -6.92
C HIS A 461 34.65 31.76 -6.42
N THR A 462 34.24 32.45 -5.36
CA THR A 462 35.02 33.54 -4.77
C THR A 462 36.35 33.03 -4.21
N GLU A 463 36.34 31.93 -3.46
CA GLU A 463 37.56 31.32 -2.92
C GLU A 463 38.48 30.78 -4.02
N LEU A 464 37.92 30.16 -5.08
CA LEU A 464 38.71 29.72 -6.23
C LEU A 464 39.38 30.91 -6.94
N GLN A 465 38.65 32.00 -7.14
CA GLN A 465 39.17 33.21 -7.77
C GLN A 465 40.29 33.83 -6.94
N GLN A 466 40.12 33.90 -5.61
CA GLN A 466 41.18 34.36 -4.71
C GLN A 466 42.43 33.48 -4.80
N LEU A 467 42.28 32.14 -4.81
CA LEU A 467 43.40 31.20 -4.95
C LEU A 467 44.18 31.46 -6.26
N LYS A 468 43.48 31.69 -7.37
CA LYS A 468 44.09 31.99 -8.67
C LYS A 468 44.86 33.31 -8.65
N GLU A 469 44.31 34.33 -8.01
CA GLU A 469 44.95 35.64 -7.87
C GLU A 469 46.23 35.56 -7.04
N VAL A 470 46.18 34.92 -5.85
CA VAL A 470 47.38 34.77 -5.01
C VAL A 470 48.44 33.90 -5.68
N SER A 471 48.04 32.86 -6.42
CA SER A 471 48.96 32.03 -7.20
C SER A 471 49.65 32.84 -8.30
N SER A 472 48.89 33.65 -9.05
CA SER A 472 49.44 34.53 -10.10
C SER A 472 50.41 35.57 -9.53
N MET A 473 50.07 36.19 -8.39
CA MET A 473 50.96 37.12 -7.71
C MET A 473 52.27 36.45 -7.27
N ARG A 474 52.21 35.24 -6.70
CA ARG A 474 53.41 34.50 -6.30
C ARG A 474 54.26 34.10 -7.51
N ARG A 475 53.64 33.71 -8.63
CA ARG A 475 54.34 33.43 -9.90
C ARG A 475 55.16 34.62 -10.38
N ALA A 476 54.58 35.81 -10.34
CA ALA A 476 55.26 37.06 -10.70
C ALA A 476 56.44 37.35 -9.75
N LYS A 477 56.23 37.27 -8.43
CA LYS A 477 57.31 37.49 -7.44
C LYS A 477 58.47 36.51 -7.59
N LEU A 478 58.19 35.23 -7.83
CA LEU A 478 59.21 34.21 -8.09
C LEU A 478 59.96 34.47 -9.40
N GLN A 479 59.28 35.02 -10.41
CA GLN A 479 59.89 35.36 -11.70
C GLN A 479 60.88 36.51 -11.52
N ASP A 480 60.48 37.56 -10.80
CA ASP A 480 61.34 38.69 -10.47
C ASP A 480 62.58 38.26 -9.66
N ALA A 481 62.38 37.37 -8.67
CA ALA A 481 63.47 36.79 -7.89
C ALA A 481 64.42 35.96 -8.76
N LEU A 482 63.88 35.19 -9.72
CA LEU A 482 64.69 34.37 -10.63
C LEU A 482 65.56 35.25 -11.53
N GLU A 483 65.00 36.32 -12.09
CA GLU A 483 65.71 37.28 -12.92
C GLU A 483 66.79 38.02 -12.11
N SER A 484 66.47 38.43 -10.87
CA SER A 484 67.44 39.05 -9.96
C SER A 484 68.63 38.13 -9.67
N GLN A 485 68.37 36.86 -9.38
CA GLN A 485 69.42 35.89 -9.03
C GLN A 485 70.28 35.49 -10.22
N LYS A 486 69.71 35.44 -11.44
CA LYS A 486 70.50 35.28 -12.68
C LYS A 486 71.47 36.44 -12.84
N PHE A 487 70.97 37.68 -12.74
CA PHE A 487 71.82 38.87 -12.80
C PHE A 487 72.94 38.84 -11.73
N TYR A 488 72.63 38.51 -10.48
CA TYR A 488 73.67 38.43 -9.44
C TYR A 488 74.71 37.36 -9.71
N THR A 489 74.31 36.24 -10.33
CA THR A 489 75.26 35.18 -10.71
C THR A 489 76.22 35.68 -11.79
N GLU A 490 75.71 36.33 -12.83
CA GLU A 490 76.53 36.90 -13.91
C GLU A 490 77.42 38.07 -13.42
N VAL A 491 76.92 38.92 -12.52
CA VAL A 491 77.74 39.96 -11.87
C VAL A 491 78.86 39.34 -11.05
N ASN A 492 78.58 38.29 -10.26
CA ASN A 492 79.61 37.61 -9.48
C ASN A 492 80.68 36.96 -10.38
N GLU A 493 80.29 36.41 -11.53
CA GLU A 493 81.22 35.88 -12.54
C GLU A 493 82.09 36.99 -13.13
N ALA A 494 81.50 38.15 -13.46
CA ALA A 494 82.23 39.31 -13.94
C ALA A 494 83.19 39.89 -12.90
N GLU A 495 82.77 40.00 -11.64
CA GLU A 495 83.65 40.42 -10.54
C GLU A 495 84.79 39.44 -10.29
N ALA A 496 84.53 38.13 -10.38
CA ALA A 496 85.56 37.10 -10.26
C ALA A 496 86.59 37.22 -11.40
N TRP A 497 86.13 37.45 -12.63
CA TRP A 497 87.00 37.68 -13.78
C TRP A 497 87.88 38.94 -13.60
N ILE A 498 87.30 40.06 -13.17
CA ILE A 498 88.06 41.29 -12.87
C ILE A 498 89.12 41.02 -11.79
N LYS A 499 88.73 40.33 -10.72
CA LYS A 499 89.63 39.98 -9.61
C LYS A 499 90.78 39.07 -10.06
N GLU A 500 90.54 38.15 -11.00
CA GLU A 500 91.57 37.29 -11.59
C GLU A 500 92.60 38.10 -12.39
N LYS A 501 92.16 39.12 -13.14
CA LYS A 501 93.06 39.94 -13.99
C LYS A 501 93.85 40.98 -13.20
N LEU A 502 93.36 41.40 -12.05
CA LEU A 502 93.95 42.47 -11.24
C LEU A 502 95.45 42.26 -10.88
N PRO A 503 95.92 41.07 -10.44
CA PRO A 503 97.32 40.88 -10.06
C PRO A 503 98.32 41.08 -11.20
N ALA A 504 97.91 40.77 -12.44
CA ALA A 504 98.75 40.98 -13.62
C ALA A 504 98.99 42.47 -13.87
N LEU A 505 98.05 43.33 -13.48
CA LEU A 505 98.14 44.78 -13.63
C LEU A 505 98.93 45.43 -12.49
N THR A 506 98.75 44.95 -11.26
CA THR A 506 99.39 45.52 -10.06
C THR A 506 100.77 44.95 -9.75
N SER A 507 101.28 44.00 -10.53
CA SER A 507 102.61 43.41 -10.30
C SER A 507 103.71 44.48 -10.32
N PRO A 508 104.61 44.54 -9.32
CA PRO A 508 105.72 45.48 -9.32
C PRO A 508 106.82 45.11 -10.33
N ASP A 509 106.76 43.91 -10.92
CA ASP A 509 107.73 43.44 -11.90
C ASP A 509 107.56 44.20 -13.24
N LEU A 510 108.62 44.90 -13.63
CA LEU A 510 108.74 45.65 -14.88
C LEU A 510 109.76 45.02 -15.85
N GLY A 511 110.34 43.86 -15.51
CA GLY A 511 111.44 43.24 -16.27
C GLY A 511 112.82 43.69 -15.78
N LYS A 512 113.83 42.85 -16.05
CA LYS A 512 115.22 43.01 -15.61
C LYS A 512 116.19 43.36 -16.75
N ASP A 513 115.73 43.22 -17.99
CA ASP A 513 116.45 43.44 -19.24
C ASP A 513 115.43 43.78 -20.35
N GLU A 514 115.90 44.30 -21.49
CA GLU A 514 115.04 44.73 -22.62
C GLU A 514 114.12 43.60 -23.11
N ASP A 515 114.65 42.38 -23.22
CA ASP A 515 113.91 41.19 -23.66
C ASP A 515 112.76 40.83 -22.70
N SER A 516 113.01 40.84 -21.39
CA SER A 516 112.00 40.53 -20.37
C SER A 516 110.90 41.60 -20.29
N VAL A 517 111.23 42.87 -20.51
CA VAL A 517 110.25 43.96 -20.66
C VAL A 517 109.40 43.74 -21.92
N GLY A 518 110.02 43.41 -23.05
CA GLY A 518 109.33 43.12 -24.30
C GLY A 518 108.38 41.91 -24.20
N VAL A 519 108.74 40.90 -23.40
CA VAL A 519 107.83 39.77 -23.07
C VAL A 519 106.66 40.24 -22.21
N LEU A 520 106.89 41.09 -21.21
CA LEU A 520 105.83 41.65 -20.36
C LEU A 520 104.88 42.58 -21.14
N GLN A 521 105.38 43.36 -22.09
CA GLN A 521 104.57 44.19 -22.99
C GLN A 521 103.66 43.32 -23.87
N LYS A 522 104.20 42.29 -24.53
CA LYS A 522 103.38 41.35 -25.31
C LYS A 522 102.28 40.68 -24.49
N LYS A 523 102.57 40.32 -23.23
CA LYS A 523 101.58 39.78 -22.29
C LYS A 523 100.52 40.82 -21.92
N LEU A 524 100.91 42.08 -21.75
CA LEU A 524 99.99 43.18 -21.48
C LEU A 524 99.11 43.50 -22.69
N ASP A 525 99.65 43.54 -23.91
CA ASP A 525 98.86 43.74 -25.14
C ASP A 525 97.79 42.64 -25.31
N ALA A 526 98.13 41.39 -24.95
CA ALA A 526 97.16 40.30 -24.93
C ALA A 526 96.08 40.52 -23.87
N LEU A 527 96.46 40.94 -22.66
CA LEU A 527 95.52 41.26 -21.58
C LEU A 527 94.63 42.46 -21.90
N GLU A 528 95.15 43.49 -22.56
CA GLU A 528 94.40 44.65 -23.06
C GLU A 528 93.28 44.21 -24.01
N ARG A 529 93.61 43.35 -24.97
CA ARG A 529 92.61 42.77 -25.88
C ARG A 529 91.55 41.96 -25.13
N ASP A 530 91.95 41.16 -24.13
CA ASP A 530 91.01 40.41 -23.31
C ASP A 530 90.07 41.35 -22.54
N ILE A 531 90.58 42.47 -21.99
CA ILE A 531 89.79 43.48 -21.30
C ILE A 531 88.84 44.19 -22.25
N GLU A 532 89.30 44.60 -23.43
CA GLU A 532 88.45 45.22 -24.46
C GLU A 532 87.34 44.29 -24.93
N ASN A 533 87.65 43.01 -25.16
CA ASN A 533 86.66 42.02 -25.55
C ASN A 533 85.61 41.81 -24.45
N TYR A 534 86.01 41.85 -23.18
CA TYR A 534 85.10 41.72 -22.04
C TYR A 534 84.18 42.93 -21.83
N GLU A 535 84.46 44.08 -22.49
CA GLU A 535 83.60 45.26 -22.43
C GLU A 535 82.17 44.98 -22.89
N ASN A 536 82.01 44.08 -23.85
CA ASN A 536 80.69 43.67 -24.34
C ASN A 536 79.87 43.00 -23.24
N ASN A 537 80.49 42.13 -22.42
CA ASN A 537 79.81 41.48 -21.29
C ASN A 537 79.33 42.50 -20.25
N ILE A 538 80.14 43.53 -19.96
CA ILE A 538 79.74 44.61 -19.04
C ILE A 538 78.58 45.42 -19.60
N LYS A 539 78.58 45.71 -20.91
CA LYS A 539 77.47 46.41 -21.59
C LYS A 539 76.18 45.59 -21.61
N GLU A 540 76.28 44.28 -21.83
CA GLU A 540 75.14 43.35 -21.78
C GLU A 540 74.53 43.32 -20.38
N LEU A 541 75.37 43.22 -19.33
CA LEU A 541 74.92 43.32 -17.94
C LEU A 541 74.26 44.67 -17.61
N ALA A 542 74.80 45.77 -18.12
CA ALA A 542 74.21 47.10 -17.97
C ALA A 542 72.83 47.20 -18.63
N ALA A 543 72.69 46.65 -19.83
CA ALA A 543 71.43 46.60 -20.56
C ALA A 543 70.39 45.72 -19.83
N LEU A 544 70.81 44.55 -19.32
CA LEU A 544 69.98 43.65 -18.55
C LEU A 544 69.50 44.32 -17.25
N SER A 545 70.43 44.89 -16.47
CA SER A 545 70.13 45.64 -15.24
C SER A 545 69.11 46.76 -15.48
N LYS A 546 69.33 47.58 -16.52
CA LYS A 546 68.40 48.64 -16.91
C LYS A 546 67.02 48.09 -17.26
N SER A 547 66.96 47.02 -18.06
CA SER A 547 65.68 46.40 -18.40
C SER A 547 64.93 45.87 -17.18
N LEU A 548 65.62 45.29 -16.20
CA LEU A 548 64.99 44.79 -14.97
C LEU A 548 64.46 45.92 -14.10
N ILE A 549 65.18 47.04 -14.02
CA ILE A 549 64.75 48.25 -13.30
C ILE A 549 63.52 48.87 -13.98
N ASP A 550 63.56 49.03 -15.31
CA ASP A 550 62.47 49.63 -16.09
C ASP A 550 61.17 48.81 -16.00
N LYS A 551 61.28 47.48 -15.84
CA LYS A 551 60.15 46.57 -15.60
C LYS A 551 59.60 46.62 -14.16
N GLY A 552 60.24 47.34 -13.25
CA GLY A 552 59.80 47.45 -11.85
C GLY A 552 60.09 46.22 -11.00
N ASN A 553 61.19 45.50 -11.28
CA ASN A 553 61.58 44.31 -10.51
C ASN A 553 61.71 44.62 -9.01
N LEU A 554 61.25 43.69 -8.16
CA LEU A 554 61.29 43.80 -6.69
C LEU A 554 62.67 44.19 -6.13
N ASN A 555 63.77 43.78 -6.76
CA ASN A 555 65.13 44.04 -6.31
C ASN A 555 65.83 45.18 -7.07
N ALA A 556 65.11 46.03 -7.79
CA ALA A 556 65.66 47.08 -8.65
C ALA A 556 66.72 47.95 -7.97
N VAL A 557 66.52 48.32 -6.69
CA VAL A 557 67.47 49.13 -5.91
C VAL A 557 68.81 48.41 -5.75
N ASN A 558 68.79 47.12 -5.41
CA ASN A 558 70.00 46.33 -5.22
C ASN A 558 70.67 45.99 -6.56
N ILE A 559 69.89 45.68 -7.60
CA ILE A 559 70.37 45.46 -8.97
C ILE A 559 71.16 46.67 -9.46
N LYS A 560 70.59 47.88 -9.31
CA LYS A 560 71.26 49.14 -9.68
C LYS A 560 72.59 49.31 -8.95
N LYS A 561 72.60 49.13 -7.63
CA LYS A 561 73.80 49.26 -6.80
C LYS A 561 74.91 48.29 -7.21
N GLN A 562 74.57 47.03 -7.48
CA GLN A 562 75.53 46.01 -7.92
C GLN A 562 76.11 46.37 -9.29
N GLN A 563 75.27 46.81 -10.24
CA GLN A 563 75.74 47.24 -11.56
C GLN A 563 76.72 48.42 -11.48
N GLU A 564 76.37 49.46 -10.71
CA GLU A 564 77.25 50.63 -10.51
C GLU A 564 78.61 50.24 -9.90
N THR A 565 78.59 49.28 -8.96
CA THR A 565 79.81 48.77 -8.33
C THR A 565 80.69 47.99 -9.32
N LEU A 566 80.07 47.14 -10.16
CA LEU A 566 80.78 46.37 -11.19
C LEU A 566 81.42 47.30 -12.24
N GLU A 567 80.67 48.30 -12.72
CA GLU A 567 81.18 49.28 -13.68
C GLU A 567 82.34 50.10 -13.12
N ALA A 568 82.28 50.48 -11.84
CA ALA A 568 83.37 51.17 -11.16
C ALA A 568 84.65 50.31 -11.11
N LYS A 569 84.53 49.03 -10.71
CA LYS A 569 85.65 48.07 -10.69
C LYS A 569 86.25 47.84 -12.07
N TYR A 570 85.41 47.72 -13.10
CA TYR A 570 85.87 47.52 -14.48
C TYR A 570 86.58 48.77 -15.03
N LYS A 571 86.08 49.97 -14.70
CA LYS A 571 86.74 51.23 -15.06
C LYS A 571 88.11 51.36 -14.39
N GLU A 572 88.23 50.97 -13.11
CA GLU A 572 89.51 50.93 -12.39
C GLU A 572 90.49 49.95 -13.07
N LEU A 573 90.02 48.75 -13.46
CA LEU A 573 90.84 47.80 -14.20
C LEU A 573 91.42 48.41 -15.49
N LYS A 574 90.59 49.12 -16.28
CA LYS A 574 91.06 49.83 -17.49
C LYS A 574 92.13 50.88 -17.19
N ILE A 575 91.98 51.65 -16.11
CA ILE A 575 92.97 52.66 -15.70
C ILE A 575 94.31 51.99 -15.36
N LEU A 576 94.29 50.94 -14.55
CA LEU A 576 95.49 50.19 -14.16
C LEU A 576 96.23 49.59 -15.36
N THR A 577 95.49 49.14 -16.37
CA THR A 577 96.07 48.66 -17.63
C THR A 577 96.88 49.73 -18.33
N VAL A 578 96.29 50.92 -18.52
CA VAL A 578 96.97 52.07 -19.15
C VAL A 578 98.20 52.51 -18.33
N GLU A 579 98.09 52.53 -17.00
CA GLU A 579 99.21 52.87 -16.12
C GLU A 579 100.35 51.85 -16.23
N ARG A 580 100.05 50.55 -16.29
CA ARG A 580 101.04 49.50 -16.47
C ARG A 580 101.70 49.57 -17.84
N HIS A 581 100.93 49.82 -18.89
CA HIS A 581 101.43 49.98 -20.26
C HIS A 581 102.46 51.11 -20.31
N LYS A 582 102.10 52.27 -19.76
CA LYS A 582 102.99 53.41 -19.66
C LYS A 582 104.30 53.07 -18.94
N LYS A 583 104.22 52.41 -17.77
CA LYS A 583 105.42 52.01 -17.00
C LYS A 583 106.33 51.06 -17.78
N LEU A 584 105.77 50.03 -18.45
CA LEU A 584 106.57 49.09 -19.24
C LEU A 584 107.20 49.74 -20.47
N VAL A 585 106.52 50.69 -21.12
CA VAL A 585 107.09 51.46 -22.25
C VAL A 585 108.22 52.38 -21.76
N GLU A 586 108.04 53.04 -20.62
CA GLU A 586 109.10 53.86 -20.00
C GLU A 586 110.32 53.02 -19.61
N THR A 587 110.11 51.83 -19.03
CA THR A 587 111.20 50.89 -18.70
C THR A 587 111.89 50.33 -19.94
N SER A 588 111.16 50.02 -21.02
CA SER A 588 111.74 49.57 -22.29
C SER A 588 112.68 50.63 -22.86
N ARG A 589 112.23 51.88 -22.91
CA ARG A 589 113.06 53.01 -23.36
C ARG A 589 114.30 53.22 -22.50
N MET A 590 114.20 52.95 -21.19
CA MET A 590 115.35 53.01 -20.29
C MET A 590 116.39 51.94 -20.65
N PHE A 591 115.98 50.70 -20.90
CA PHE A 591 116.90 49.63 -21.30
C PHE A 591 117.45 49.81 -22.72
N GLU A 592 116.63 50.29 -23.67
CA GLU A 592 117.08 50.69 -25.01
C GLU A 592 118.19 51.75 -24.92
N PHE A 593 118.02 52.76 -24.05
CA PHE A 593 119.04 53.78 -23.80
C PHE A 593 120.31 53.20 -23.16
N TYR A 594 120.18 52.26 -22.22
CA TYR A 594 121.35 51.58 -21.64
C TYR A 594 122.09 50.73 -22.67
N ARG A 595 121.38 50.00 -23.54
CA ARG A 595 121.98 49.25 -24.66
C ARG A 595 122.72 50.20 -25.61
N GLU A 596 122.10 51.33 -25.98
CA GLU A 596 122.76 52.35 -26.82
C GLU A 596 123.99 52.95 -26.13
N CYS A 597 123.93 53.21 -24.82
CA CYS A 597 125.08 53.70 -24.04
C CYS A 597 126.20 52.65 -23.95
N GLU A 598 125.86 51.37 -23.77
CA GLU A 598 126.82 50.26 -23.76
C GLU A 598 127.43 50.04 -25.14
N GLU A 599 126.65 50.11 -26.22
CA GLU A 599 127.14 50.06 -27.60
C GLU A 599 128.07 51.22 -27.92
N VAL A 600 127.71 52.44 -27.52
CA VAL A 600 128.57 53.63 -27.67
C VAL A 600 129.81 53.51 -26.79
N SER A 601 129.71 53.01 -25.57
CA SER A 601 130.86 52.79 -24.68
C SER A 601 131.79 51.70 -25.21
N ALA A 602 131.25 50.59 -25.72
CA ALA A 602 132.00 49.53 -26.37
C ALA A 602 132.68 50.04 -27.64
N TRP A 603 131.97 50.83 -28.45
CA TRP A 603 132.55 51.53 -29.60
C TRP A 603 133.66 52.50 -29.18
N ILE A 604 133.50 53.27 -28.09
CA ILE A 604 134.56 54.13 -27.55
C ILE A 604 135.76 53.30 -27.10
N VAL A 605 135.55 52.17 -26.41
CA VAL A 605 136.64 51.27 -26.00
C VAL A 605 137.36 50.70 -27.21
N ASP A 606 136.65 50.21 -28.21
CA ASP A 606 137.23 49.76 -29.49
C ASP A 606 137.99 50.89 -30.18
N MET A 607 137.44 52.10 -30.22
CA MET A 607 138.12 53.29 -30.78
C MET A 607 139.34 53.71 -29.95
N VAL A 608 139.34 53.52 -28.62
CA VAL A 608 140.49 53.76 -27.75
C VAL A 608 141.57 52.70 -27.97
N VAL A 609 141.20 51.44 -28.19
CA VAL A 609 142.13 50.36 -28.59
C VAL A 609 142.74 50.67 -29.96
N ILE A 610 141.93 51.13 -30.92
CA ILE A 610 142.40 51.56 -32.24
C ILE A 610 143.30 52.81 -32.14
N ALA A 611 142.97 53.78 -31.27
CA ALA A 611 143.77 54.99 -31.09
C ALA A 611 145.04 54.78 -30.24
N GLY A 612 145.05 53.76 -29.37
CA GLY A 612 146.21 53.32 -28.59
C GLY A 612 147.09 52.31 -29.32
N SER A 613 146.70 51.90 -30.53
CA SER A 613 147.56 51.15 -31.45
C SER A 613 148.70 52.05 -31.91
N GLU A 614 149.92 51.74 -31.46
CA GLU A 614 151.16 52.40 -31.91
C GLU A 614 151.65 51.87 -33.29
N GLU A 615 150.78 51.25 -34.09
CA GLU A 615 151.05 50.98 -35.51
C GLU A 615 150.70 52.21 -36.35
N TYR A 616 151.62 53.18 -36.37
CA TYR A 616 151.59 54.27 -37.35
C TYR A 616 151.92 53.70 -38.74
N GLY A 617 150.88 53.45 -39.53
CA GLY A 617 150.99 53.00 -40.93
C GLY A 617 151.96 53.86 -41.75
N GLN A 618 152.77 53.21 -42.59
CA GLN A 618 153.95 53.77 -43.26
C GLN A 618 153.64 54.62 -44.51
N ASP A 619 152.40 55.08 -44.70
CA ASP A 619 151.98 55.82 -45.90
C ASP A 619 151.04 57.00 -45.62
N LEU A 620 151.14 58.01 -46.50
CA LEU A 620 150.62 59.36 -46.32
C LEU A 620 149.08 59.41 -46.14
N GLU A 621 148.35 58.44 -46.70
CA GLU A 621 146.89 58.34 -46.54
C GLU A 621 146.46 57.91 -45.14
N HIS A 622 147.24 57.06 -44.45
CA HIS A 622 146.95 56.64 -43.07
C HIS A 622 147.13 57.77 -42.07
N VAL A 623 148.10 58.66 -42.30
CA VAL A 623 148.33 59.84 -41.46
C VAL A 623 147.19 60.85 -41.61
N GLU A 624 146.61 61.02 -42.79
CA GLU A 624 145.47 61.93 -42.99
C GLU A 624 144.17 61.42 -42.34
N VAL A 625 143.97 60.10 -42.29
CA VAL A 625 142.85 59.48 -41.55
C VAL A 625 143.04 59.62 -40.04
N SER A 626 144.26 59.39 -39.53
CA SER A 626 144.58 59.59 -38.10
C SER A 626 144.44 61.07 -37.69
N HIS A 627 144.80 62.01 -38.57
CA HIS A 627 144.61 63.45 -38.33
C HIS A 627 143.14 63.92 -38.40
N ARG A 628 142.28 63.24 -39.17
CA ARG A 628 140.82 63.44 -39.11
C ARG A 628 140.22 62.85 -37.84
N MET A 629 140.66 61.65 -37.44
CA MET A 629 140.22 61.00 -36.21
C MET A 629 140.61 61.78 -34.94
N GLY A 630 141.82 62.37 -34.91
CA GLY A 630 142.24 63.27 -33.82
C GLY A 630 141.41 64.56 -33.72
N ARG A 631 140.90 65.10 -34.83
CA ARG A 631 139.99 66.26 -34.82
C ARG A 631 138.59 65.90 -34.31
N THR A 632 138.09 64.71 -34.63
CA THR A 632 136.84 64.20 -34.03
C THR A 632 137.01 63.89 -32.54
N TRP A 633 138.19 63.44 -32.10
CA TRP A 633 138.50 63.19 -30.69
C TRP A 633 138.50 64.48 -29.84
N ASN A 634 139.07 65.58 -30.36
CA ASN A 634 139.01 66.88 -29.69
C ASN A 634 137.59 67.48 -29.65
N MET A 635 136.72 67.17 -30.63
CA MET A 635 135.30 67.55 -30.55
C MET A 635 134.53 66.72 -29.51
N LEU A 636 134.81 65.42 -29.35
CA LEU A 636 134.16 64.58 -28.31
C LEU A 636 134.63 64.90 -26.88
N ARG A 637 135.87 65.36 -26.70
CA ARG A 637 136.39 65.78 -25.38
C ARG A 637 135.66 67.01 -24.83
N LEU A 638 135.08 67.84 -25.70
CA LEU A 638 134.25 68.99 -25.32
C LEU A 638 132.82 68.60 -24.90
N VAL A 639 132.35 67.39 -25.25
CA VAL A 639 131.01 66.89 -24.88
C VAL A 639 131.04 66.09 -23.57
N THR A 640 132.19 65.54 -23.17
CA THR A 640 132.34 64.67 -21.99
C THR A 640 132.70 65.39 -20.67
N VAL A 641 133.03 66.69 -20.69
CA VAL A 641 133.37 67.47 -19.47
C VAL A 641 132.12 68.08 -18.79
N GLY A 642 130.91 67.79 -19.28
CA GLY A 642 129.64 68.36 -18.78
C GLY A 642 128.84 67.52 -17.77
N ALA A 643 129.25 66.30 -17.40
CA ALA A 643 128.45 65.45 -16.51
C ALA A 643 129.33 64.65 -15.53
N GLY A 644 129.48 65.18 -14.32
CA GLY A 644 129.93 64.48 -13.12
C GLY A 644 128.90 64.67 -11.98
N PRO A 645 128.88 63.80 -10.97
CA PRO A 645 127.67 63.07 -10.55
C PRO A 645 126.90 63.72 -9.40
N GLY A 646 125.56 63.62 -9.44
CA GLY A 646 124.66 63.97 -8.34
C GLY A 646 123.82 62.77 -7.92
N THR A 647 124.21 62.16 -6.80
CA THR A 647 123.48 61.14 -6.06
C THR A 647 122.20 61.70 -5.42
N ARG A 648 121.04 61.10 -5.74
CA ARG A 648 120.02 60.59 -4.79
C ARG A 648 118.89 59.87 -5.51
#